data_AF-A2FB57-F1
#
_entry.id   AF-A2FB57-F1
#
_cell.length_a   1.000
_cell.length_b   1.000
_cell.length_c   1.000
_cell.angle_alpha   90.00
_cell.angle_beta   90.00
_cell.angle_gamma   90.00
#
_symmetry.space_group_name_H-M   'P 1'
#
loop_
_entity.id
_entity.type
_entity.pdbx_description
1 polymer ?
#
loop_
_entity_poly.entity_id
_entity_poly.type
_entity_poly.pdbx_seq_one_letter_code
_entity_poly.pdbx_strand_id
1 'polypeptide(L)'
;MSTLEILHDGNNAFYAKKYTLAYKLYDYVMKNSKNEREKLIAQANLAILQEEINMNEAGDDTYPMNVDTSMIGIWPKRKTYIPDERTPIEEESSQGENEITYEPGLKVLSKATEIIENQKSKSYPYSQRGDIFTMMGLYKNATNDLRKALDLDASQSLLLKLVNSSLFSNDLDTYSFIIHNFDDNSCFGALSQGLLLWSSRRFDEALKYINKAIENEEENALLMRARLYFVLGQINNSYNDWLQSGYASDDIVFVLKFLRDTAIPPEPKDDTWKSYSLRHFRAGIYKSLFYERMITVPLDLWIPLQVQSEWASGGMLRYPPVPLCQSEQSYPEGFALGLSESQRAAAKALLRTAYRIGASTSSRECSPRAFKCVGMAVLELSEEIRSSPVSFSQAAAIPAHWLRLLDPMQPLFMRCSLRDCPIVLHVQRDLFLSDLIIFQPTLLSIVKKNLLESCKDIIAQKISLAKTADDIWDIVRSDVSVRIGSSDSEIYIRKMPAGHIEFGIVIPSGQSHLDELAKAEVSWSALMNTLARGPKVECLEHLMRFLYHWMRSCPLTAQSHTVGMIIFHAIIVVILKRAAFDLPPPIHVLIEAILANDFPEFKETLTSHMKASLIDEHITEIPSIRENLPNFPSRIAALIIDDAKKEESK
;
A
#
# COMPACT_ATOMS: atom_id res chain seq x y z
N MET A 1 9.96 28.54 -24.85
CA MET A 1 10.03 27.31 -24.06
C MET A 1 11.18 26.48 -24.61
N SER A 2 12.12 26.08 -23.76
CA SER A 2 13.25 25.25 -24.18
C SER A 2 12.79 23.82 -24.50
N THR A 3 13.52 23.08 -25.32
CA THR A 3 13.20 21.68 -25.61
C THR A 3 13.33 20.78 -24.38
N LEU A 4 14.10 21.18 -23.38
CA LEU A 4 14.19 20.53 -22.07
C LEU A 4 12.90 20.72 -21.23
N GLU A 5 12.33 21.92 -21.22
CA GLU A 5 11.04 22.19 -20.57
C GLU A 5 9.90 21.40 -21.22
N ILE A 6 9.90 21.31 -22.56
CA ILE A 6 8.90 20.54 -23.32
C ILE A 6 9.02 19.03 -23.04
N LEU A 7 10.26 18.54 -22.88
CA LEU A 7 10.51 17.15 -22.48
C LEU A 7 9.95 16.87 -21.07
N HIS A 8 10.13 17.79 -20.13
CA HIS A 8 9.58 17.69 -18.78
C HIS A 8 8.04 17.72 -18.79
N ASP A 9 7.43 18.61 -19.58
CA ASP A 9 5.98 18.66 -19.76
C ASP A 9 5.44 17.37 -20.42
N GLY A 10 6.22 16.76 -21.32
CA GLY A 10 5.93 15.45 -21.89
C GLY A 10 5.85 14.36 -20.81
N ASN A 11 6.80 14.34 -19.89
CA ASN A 11 6.81 13.40 -18.75
C ASN A 11 5.60 13.63 -17.83
N ASN A 12 5.30 14.89 -17.51
CA ASN A 12 4.14 15.23 -16.70
C ASN A 12 2.83 14.81 -17.38
N ALA A 13 2.72 14.96 -18.70
CA ALA A 13 1.59 14.47 -19.48
C ALA A 13 1.50 12.95 -19.48
N PHE A 14 2.62 12.24 -19.58
CA PHE A 14 2.69 10.78 -19.50
C PHE A 14 2.19 10.26 -18.15
N TYR A 15 2.70 10.79 -17.03
CA TYR A 15 2.26 10.40 -15.69
C TYR A 15 0.81 10.79 -15.40
N ALA A 16 0.30 11.84 -16.04
CA ALA A 16 -1.11 12.22 -15.99
C ALA A 16 -2.01 11.39 -16.95
N LYS A 17 -1.48 10.33 -17.58
CA LYS A 17 -2.16 9.48 -18.57
C LYS A 17 -2.72 10.23 -19.78
N LYS A 18 -2.13 11.40 -20.11
CA LYS A 18 -2.44 12.18 -21.30
C LYS A 18 -1.51 11.77 -22.44
N TYR A 19 -1.62 10.51 -22.85
CA TYR A 19 -0.67 9.83 -23.72
C TYR A 19 -0.50 10.51 -25.09
N THR A 20 -1.56 11.05 -25.69
CA THR A 20 -1.49 11.84 -26.94
C THR A 20 -0.66 13.10 -26.78
N LEU A 21 -0.80 13.76 -25.63
CA LEU A 21 -0.08 15.00 -25.34
C LEU A 21 1.39 14.68 -25.09
N ALA A 22 1.68 13.63 -24.31
CA ALA A 22 3.03 13.13 -24.10
C ALA A 22 3.70 12.78 -25.44
N TYR A 23 3.00 12.06 -26.34
CA TYR A 23 3.50 11.69 -27.67
C TYR A 23 3.92 12.92 -28.47
N LYS A 24 3.03 13.92 -28.56
CA LYS A 24 3.27 15.16 -29.31
C LYS A 24 4.45 15.95 -28.75
N LEU A 25 4.59 15.99 -27.42
CA LEU A 25 5.68 16.70 -26.76
C LEU A 25 7.02 15.99 -26.99
N TYR A 26 7.07 14.67 -26.91
CA TYR A 26 8.27 13.90 -27.22
C TYR A 26 8.65 13.98 -28.71
N ASP A 27 7.68 13.82 -29.62
CA ASP A 27 7.90 13.98 -31.07
C ASP A 27 8.37 15.39 -31.43
N TYR A 28 7.85 16.42 -30.75
CA TYR A 28 8.33 17.79 -30.90
C TYR A 28 9.79 17.94 -30.48
N VAL A 29 10.19 17.43 -29.31
CA VAL A 29 11.58 17.50 -28.84
C VAL A 29 12.50 16.75 -29.81
N MET A 30 12.03 15.61 -30.33
CA MET A 30 12.73 14.80 -31.31
C MET A 30 13.07 15.56 -32.60
N LYS A 31 12.09 16.31 -33.13
CA LYS A 31 12.23 17.07 -34.37
C LYS A 31 12.99 18.38 -34.19
N ASN A 32 12.88 19.02 -33.02
CA ASN A 32 13.29 20.42 -32.85
C ASN A 32 14.49 20.62 -31.91
N SER A 33 14.88 19.63 -31.09
CA SER A 33 16.06 19.79 -30.24
C SER A 33 17.35 19.76 -31.07
N LYS A 34 18.29 20.63 -30.73
CA LYS A 34 19.68 20.57 -31.24
C LYS A 34 20.59 19.72 -30.35
N ASN A 35 20.08 19.28 -29.20
CA ASN A 35 20.79 18.49 -28.22
C ASN A 35 20.47 17.00 -28.44
N GLU A 36 21.46 16.23 -28.91
CA GLU A 36 21.28 14.79 -29.15
C GLU A 36 20.89 14.02 -27.88
N ARG A 37 21.25 14.52 -26.69
CA ARG A 37 20.79 13.94 -25.42
C ARG A 37 19.28 14.05 -25.25
N GLU A 38 18.70 15.22 -25.53
CA GLU A 38 17.26 15.45 -25.39
C GLU A 38 16.47 14.64 -26.42
N LYS A 39 16.99 14.49 -27.64
CA LYS A 39 16.40 13.60 -28.65
C LYS A 39 16.40 12.15 -28.20
N LEU A 40 17.53 11.65 -27.70
CA LEU A 40 17.64 10.29 -27.17
C LEU A 40 16.65 10.04 -26.03
N ILE A 41 16.50 11.01 -25.11
CA ILE A 41 15.52 10.91 -24.02
C ILE A 41 14.09 10.91 -24.55
N ALA A 42 13.76 11.81 -25.47
CA ALA A 42 12.44 11.86 -26.09
C ALA A 42 12.10 10.54 -26.83
N GLN A 43 13.07 9.90 -27.49
CA GLN A 43 12.87 8.58 -28.11
C GLN A 43 12.59 7.48 -27.09
N ALA A 44 13.35 7.43 -26.00
CA ALA A 44 13.15 6.45 -24.94
C ALA A 44 11.75 6.60 -24.31
N ASN A 45 11.33 7.83 -24.04
CA ASN A 45 10.00 8.10 -23.47
C ASN A 45 8.87 7.81 -24.45
N LEU A 46 9.09 8.00 -25.76
CA LEU A 46 8.15 7.61 -26.79
C LEU A 46 7.98 6.08 -26.85
N ALA A 47 9.06 5.32 -26.67
CA ALA A 47 9.02 3.86 -26.65
C ALA A 47 8.22 3.32 -25.44
N ILE A 48 8.46 3.88 -24.25
CA ILE A 48 7.71 3.54 -23.03
C ILE A 48 6.24 3.91 -23.18
N LEU A 49 5.96 5.10 -23.75
CA LEU A 49 4.61 5.53 -24.05
C LEU A 49 3.88 4.57 -24.98
N GLN A 50 4.54 4.09 -26.04
CA GLN A 50 3.97 3.13 -26.98
C GLN A 50 3.69 1.78 -26.32
N GLU A 51 4.56 1.32 -25.42
CA GLU A 51 4.33 0.11 -24.62
C GLU A 51 3.14 0.27 -23.68
N GLU A 52 3.05 1.40 -22.96
CA GLU A 52 1.95 1.71 -22.06
C GLU A 52 0.61 1.84 -22.80
N ILE A 53 0.61 2.41 -24.01
CA ILE A 53 -0.58 2.45 -24.89
C ILE A 53 -0.95 1.02 -25.29
N ASN A 54 -0.01 0.19 -25.77
CA ASN A 54 -0.27 -1.19 -26.18
C ASN A 54 -0.73 -2.09 -25.00
N MET A 55 -0.29 -1.83 -23.77
CA MET A 55 -0.77 -2.53 -22.58
C MET A 55 -2.22 -2.17 -22.22
N ASN A 56 -2.67 -0.96 -22.58
CA ASN A 56 -4.06 -0.53 -22.44
C ASN A 56 -4.92 -0.90 -23.66
N GLU A 57 -4.33 -1.07 -24.85
CA GLU A 57 -4.98 -1.54 -26.09
C GLU A 57 -5.28 -3.04 -26.09
N ALA A 58 -4.68 -3.83 -25.18
CA ALA A 58 -5.12 -5.20 -24.88
C ALA A 58 -6.56 -5.28 -24.28
N GLY A 59 -7.25 -4.12 -24.19
CA GLY A 59 -8.68 -4.01 -23.91
C GLY A 59 -9.45 -2.98 -24.74
N ASP A 60 -8.88 -2.32 -25.77
CA ASP A 60 -9.64 -1.51 -26.74
C ASP A 60 -8.72 -0.91 -27.84
N ASP A 61 -9.02 -1.18 -29.13
CA ASP A 61 -8.22 -0.79 -30.28
C ASP A 61 -8.50 0.65 -30.81
N THR A 62 -7.46 1.48 -30.74
CA THR A 62 -6.96 2.48 -31.73
C THR A 62 -7.60 3.85 -32.02
N TYR A 63 -6.66 4.79 -32.26
CA TYR A 63 -6.76 6.15 -32.79
C TYR A 63 -7.09 6.25 -34.30
N PRO A 64 -7.63 7.41 -34.74
CA PRO A 64 -7.12 8.04 -35.96
C PRO A 64 -6.79 9.55 -35.83
N MET A 65 -5.77 10.00 -36.58
CA MET A 65 -5.38 11.41 -36.77
C MET A 65 -6.26 12.13 -37.80
N ASN A 66 -6.53 13.42 -37.59
CA ASN A 66 -6.13 14.49 -38.53
C ASN A 66 -6.07 15.87 -37.87
N VAL A 67 -5.15 16.73 -38.32
CA VAL A 67 -4.62 17.93 -37.64
C VAL A 67 -5.02 19.22 -38.35
N ASP A 68 -5.24 20.32 -37.62
CA ASP A 68 -4.78 21.66 -38.03
C ASP A 68 -4.14 22.39 -36.82
N THR A 69 -2.83 22.66 -36.92
CA THR A 69 -1.91 23.11 -35.87
C THR A 69 -1.53 24.58 -35.98
N SER A 70 -2.28 25.40 -36.69
CA SER A 70 -1.88 26.78 -37.00
C SER A 70 -1.97 27.81 -35.85
N MET A 71 -2.33 27.44 -34.60
CA MET A 71 -2.68 28.46 -33.56
C MET A 71 -2.23 28.21 -32.10
N ILE A 72 -1.38 27.22 -31.77
CA ILE A 72 -0.98 27.01 -30.34
C ILE A 72 0.35 27.72 -30.03
N GLY A 73 0.39 29.01 -30.36
CA GLY A 73 1.31 29.95 -29.74
C GLY A 73 0.61 30.61 -28.57
N ILE A 74 1.28 30.66 -27.42
CA ILE A 74 0.93 31.43 -26.20
C ILE A 74 -0.03 30.69 -25.24
N TRP A 75 0.53 30.04 -24.21
CA TRP A 75 -0.19 29.78 -22.96
C TRP A 75 -0.41 31.09 -22.20
N PRO A 76 -1.60 31.31 -21.61
CA PRO A 76 -1.70 31.21 -20.15
C PRO A 76 -3.05 30.68 -19.58
N LYS A 77 -2.96 30.02 -18.42
CA LYS A 77 -3.97 29.74 -17.35
C LYS A 77 -5.29 29.00 -17.67
N ARG A 78 -5.49 27.91 -16.89
CA ARG A 78 -6.73 27.23 -16.40
C ARG A 78 -8.06 27.46 -17.15
N LYS A 79 -8.63 26.39 -17.72
CA LYS A 79 -10.01 25.90 -17.45
C LYS A 79 -10.25 24.53 -18.10
N THR A 80 -11.07 23.75 -17.41
CA THR A 80 -11.65 22.43 -17.72
C THR A 80 -12.27 22.31 -19.11
N TYR A 81 -12.11 21.16 -19.76
CA TYR A 81 -13.05 20.70 -20.79
C TYR A 81 -13.10 19.17 -20.88
N ILE A 82 -14.32 18.64 -20.83
CA ILE A 82 -14.74 17.25 -21.03
C ILE A 82 -15.26 17.16 -22.48
N PRO A 83 -14.90 16.16 -23.28
CA PRO A 83 -15.69 15.80 -24.45
C PRO A 83 -16.50 14.52 -24.19
N ASP A 84 -17.80 14.68 -24.36
CA ASP A 84 -18.83 13.65 -24.36
C ASP A 84 -19.08 13.17 -25.81
N GLU A 85 -19.83 12.07 -25.88
CA GLU A 85 -20.60 11.53 -27.01
C GLU A 85 -20.10 10.30 -27.80
N ARG A 86 -21.04 9.36 -27.80
CA ARG A 86 -21.16 8.01 -28.37
C ARG A 86 -21.32 8.02 -29.89
N THR A 87 -20.94 6.93 -30.56
CA THR A 87 -21.83 6.10 -31.41
C THR A 87 -21.10 4.84 -31.93
N PRO A 88 -21.82 3.74 -32.26
CA PRO A 88 -21.28 2.37 -32.32
C PRO A 88 -21.08 1.85 -33.75
N ILE A 89 -19.97 1.16 -34.08
CA ILE A 89 -19.85 0.37 -35.33
C ILE A 89 -18.94 -0.87 -35.16
N GLU A 90 -19.58 -2.02 -35.33
CA GLU A 90 -19.24 -3.30 -35.98
C GLU A 90 -17.85 -3.94 -35.84
N GLU A 91 -17.88 -5.18 -35.34
CA GLU A 91 -16.81 -6.20 -35.32
C GLU A 91 -16.33 -6.53 -36.73
N GLU A 92 -15.02 -6.42 -36.98
CA GLU A 92 -14.34 -7.27 -37.97
C GLU A 92 -13.13 -7.96 -37.34
N SER A 93 -13.23 -9.29 -37.35
CA SER A 93 -12.19 -10.24 -37.02
C SER A 93 -10.96 -10.09 -37.92
N SER A 94 -9.76 -10.11 -37.35
CA SER A 94 -8.63 -10.79 -37.99
C SER A 94 -7.58 -11.24 -36.99
N GLN A 95 -7.41 -12.55 -36.94
CA GLN A 95 -6.25 -13.25 -36.42
C GLN A 95 -4.95 -12.62 -36.94
N GLY A 96 -4.02 -12.40 -36.02
CA GLY A 96 -2.64 -12.04 -36.34
C GLY A 96 -1.86 -12.05 -35.04
N GLU A 97 -1.13 -13.13 -34.79
CA GLU A 97 -0.07 -13.20 -33.78
C GLU A 97 0.92 -12.06 -34.04
N ASN A 98 0.75 -10.93 -33.37
CA ASN A 98 1.72 -9.84 -33.42
C ASN A 98 2.76 -10.09 -32.35
N GLU A 99 3.90 -10.58 -32.82
CA GLU A 99 5.23 -10.44 -32.23
C GLU A 99 5.43 -8.95 -31.83
N ILE A 100 5.07 -8.62 -30.57
CA ILE A 100 5.03 -7.23 -30.07
C ILE A 100 6.45 -6.65 -30.11
N THR A 101 6.63 -5.62 -30.92
CA THR A 101 7.94 -5.08 -31.31
C THR A 101 8.66 -4.36 -30.17
N TYR A 102 9.64 -5.04 -29.57
CA TYR A 102 10.71 -4.49 -28.71
C TYR A 102 11.68 -3.51 -29.43
N GLU A 103 11.44 -3.19 -30.70
CA GLU A 103 12.42 -2.54 -31.57
C GLU A 103 12.89 -1.14 -31.14
N PRO A 104 12.05 -0.19 -30.69
CA PRO A 104 12.49 1.20 -30.48
C PRO A 104 13.44 1.35 -29.28
N GLY A 105 13.11 0.75 -28.14
CA GLY A 105 13.95 0.75 -26.93
C GLY A 105 15.27 0.00 -27.14
N LEU A 106 15.23 -1.14 -27.84
CA LEU A 106 16.43 -1.89 -28.22
C LEU A 106 17.33 -1.09 -29.17
N LYS A 107 16.77 -0.40 -30.17
CA LYS A 107 17.54 0.46 -31.10
C LYS A 107 18.26 1.60 -30.34
N VAL A 108 17.59 2.23 -29.37
CA VAL A 108 18.19 3.27 -28.52
C VAL A 108 19.33 2.70 -27.66
N LEU A 109 19.12 1.54 -27.03
CA LEU A 109 20.14 0.85 -26.23
C LEU A 109 21.34 0.37 -27.08
N SER A 110 21.11 -0.13 -28.29
CA SER A 110 22.16 -0.52 -29.23
C SER A 110 23.01 0.68 -29.62
N LYS A 111 22.40 1.83 -29.94
CA LYS A 111 23.12 3.05 -30.27
C LYS A 111 23.93 3.60 -29.08
N ALA A 112 23.35 3.59 -27.88
CA ALA A 112 24.08 3.98 -26.67
C ALA A 112 25.27 3.04 -26.39
N THR A 113 25.12 1.75 -26.68
CA THR A 113 26.20 0.75 -26.56
C THR A 113 27.32 0.98 -27.57
N GLU A 114 26.98 1.30 -28.82
CA GLU A 114 27.96 1.66 -29.84
C GLU A 114 28.77 2.92 -29.47
N ILE A 115 28.12 3.94 -28.90
CA ILE A 115 28.80 5.15 -28.41
C ILE A 115 29.79 4.80 -27.29
N ILE A 116 29.41 3.91 -26.37
CA ILE A 116 30.30 3.41 -25.32
C ILE A 116 31.48 2.65 -25.93
N GLU A 117 31.26 1.81 -26.93
CA GLU A 117 32.36 1.07 -27.60
C GLU A 117 33.38 1.99 -28.25
N ASN A 118 32.92 3.10 -28.82
CA ASN A 118 33.77 4.12 -29.43
C ASN A 118 34.44 5.04 -28.40
N GLN A 119 33.90 5.15 -27.18
CA GLN A 119 34.34 6.10 -26.15
C GLN A 119 34.46 5.45 -24.76
N LYS A 120 35.07 4.26 -24.68
CA LYS A 120 35.13 3.44 -23.45
C LYS A 120 35.75 4.11 -22.23
N SER A 121 36.59 5.14 -22.44
CA SER A 121 37.26 5.89 -21.36
C SER A 121 36.53 7.16 -20.93
N LYS A 122 35.34 7.43 -21.47
CA LYS A 122 34.54 8.62 -21.14
C LYS A 122 33.38 8.24 -20.22
N SER A 123 33.16 9.01 -19.17
CA SER A 123 32.07 8.80 -18.20
C SER A 123 30.68 9.04 -18.81
N TYR A 124 30.52 10.10 -19.59
CA TYR A 124 29.23 10.55 -20.11
C TYR A 124 28.43 9.50 -20.91
N PRO A 125 29.02 8.71 -21.84
CA PRO A 125 28.30 7.64 -22.53
C PRO A 125 27.64 6.61 -21.60
N TYR A 126 28.35 6.19 -20.55
CA TYR A 126 27.80 5.30 -19.53
C TYR A 126 26.69 5.98 -18.73
N SER A 127 26.87 7.25 -18.34
CA SER A 127 25.82 8.03 -17.66
C SER A 127 24.53 8.10 -18.48
N GLN A 128 24.64 8.34 -19.79
CA GLN A 128 23.48 8.44 -20.67
C GLN A 128 22.74 7.11 -20.82
N ARG A 129 23.47 6.00 -20.99
CA ARG A 129 22.84 4.68 -21.06
C ARG A 129 22.23 4.29 -19.71
N GLY A 130 22.86 4.70 -18.61
CA GLY A 130 22.29 4.65 -17.26
C GLY A 130 20.96 5.39 -17.13
N ASP A 131 20.87 6.63 -17.63
CA ASP A 131 19.61 7.42 -17.67
C ASP A 131 18.53 6.68 -18.46
N ILE A 132 18.88 6.12 -19.63
CA ILE A 132 17.95 5.34 -20.46
C ILE A 132 17.45 4.10 -19.71
N PHE A 133 18.35 3.35 -19.07
CA PHE A 133 17.97 2.19 -18.26
C PHE A 133 17.07 2.59 -17.08
N THR A 134 17.33 3.73 -16.43
CA THR A 134 16.48 4.24 -15.33
C THR A 134 15.07 4.58 -15.83
N MET A 135 14.96 5.23 -16.99
CA MET A 135 13.66 5.55 -17.58
C MET A 135 12.88 4.31 -17.99
N MET A 136 13.57 3.26 -18.47
CA MET A 136 12.98 1.96 -18.81
C MET A 136 12.68 1.09 -17.58
N GLY A 137 12.94 1.54 -16.36
CA GLY A 137 12.78 0.75 -15.14
C GLY A 137 13.82 -0.35 -14.94
N LEU A 138 14.86 -0.40 -15.78
CA LEU A 138 15.96 -1.36 -15.75
C LEU A 138 17.07 -0.91 -14.77
N TYR A 139 16.70 -0.67 -13.52
CA TYR A 139 17.57 0.00 -12.54
C TYR A 139 18.88 -0.75 -12.25
N LYS A 140 18.90 -2.08 -12.27
CA LYS A 140 20.15 -2.86 -12.08
C LYS A 140 21.17 -2.59 -13.19
N ASN A 141 20.70 -2.47 -14.43
CA ASN A 141 21.55 -2.10 -15.56
C ASN A 141 21.99 -0.64 -15.46
N ALA A 142 21.07 0.24 -15.03
CA ALA A 142 21.39 1.64 -14.77
C ALA A 142 22.48 1.79 -13.71
N THR A 143 22.37 1.08 -12.59
CA THR A 143 23.35 1.09 -11.48
C THR A 143 24.72 0.64 -11.96
N ASN A 144 24.81 -0.41 -12.78
CA ASN A 144 26.09 -0.87 -13.33
C ASN A 144 26.75 0.19 -14.21
N ASP A 145 26.00 0.81 -15.12
CA ASP A 145 26.51 1.84 -16.02
C ASP A 145 26.86 3.12 -15.26
N LEU A 146 26.02 3.55 -14.31
CA LEU A 146 26.26 4.74 -13.50
C LEU A 146 27.46 4.56 -12.57
N ARG A 147 27.69 3.35 -12.03
CA ARG A 147 28.92 3.04 -11.28
C ARG A 147 30.13 3.15 -12.17
N LYS A 148 30.06 2.61 -13.39
CA LYS A 148 31.16 2.72 -14.35
C LYS A 148 31.44 4.17 -14.76
N ALA A 149 30.38 4.97 -14.93
CA ALA A 149 30.49 6.40 -15.18
C ALA A 149 31.17 7.13 -14.01
N LEU A 150 30.78 6.80 -12.78
CA LEU A 150 31.35 7.36 -11.56
C LEU A 150 32.84 7.01 -11.41
N ASP A 151 33.24 5.77 -11.71
CA ASP A 151 34.65 5.32 -11.69
C ASP A 151 35.52 6.09 -12.69
N LEU A 152 34.93 6.59 -13.78
CA LEU A 152 35.64 7.32 -14.84
C LEU A 152 35.73 8.82 -14.59
N ASP A 153 34.67 9.42 -14.03
CA ASP A 153 34.61 10.84 -13.70
C ASP A 153 33.58 11.06 -12.58
N ALA A 154 34.05 11.26 -11.35
CA ALA A 154 33.19 11.44 -10.21
C ALA A 154 32.51 12.81 -10.25
N SER A 155 31.17 12.83 -10.18
CA SER A 155 30.41 14.08 -10.08
C SER A 155 29.20 13.92 -9.18
N GLN A 156 28.77 15.02 -8.56
CA GLN A 156 27.54 15.07 -7.77
C GLN A 156 26.32 14.56 -8.55
N SER A 157 26.19 14.94 -9.82
CA SER A 157 25.07 14.48 -10.66
C SER A 157 25.04 12.96 -10.82
N LEU A 158 26.20 12.32 -10.95
CA LEU A 158 26.30 10.86 -11.05
C LEU A 158 26.00 10.17 -9.73
N LEU A 159 26.48 10.72 -8.60
CA LEU A 159 26.18 10.18 -7.28
C LEU A 159 24.66 10.19 -7.02
N LEU A 160 23.96 11.28 -7.36
CA LEU A 160 22.50 11.37 -7.20
C LEU A 160 21.73 10.39 -8.09
N LYS A 161 22.15 10.27 -9.36
CA LYS A 161 21.56 9.27 -10.27
C LYS A 161 21.79 7.85 -9.77
N LEU A 162 23.00 7.56 -9.33
CA LEU A 162 23.39 6.24 -8.83
C LEU A 162 22.69 5.92 -7.51
N VAL A 163 22.43 6.90 -6.65
CA VAL A 163 21.61 6.74 -5.43
C VAL A 163 20.19 6.32 -5.81
N ASN A 164 19.55 7.04 -6.73
CA ASN A 164 18.23 6.66 -7.19
C ASN A 164 18.25 5.25 -7.82
N SER A 165 19.15 4.99 -8.76
CA SER A 165 19.22 3.67 -9.39
C SER A 165 19.57 2.56 -8.41
N SER A 166 20.43 2.81 -7.41
CA SER A 166 20.83 1.81 -6.40
C SER A 166 19.71 1.52 -5.41
N LEU A 167 18.95 2.54 -5.00
CA LEU A 167 17.73 2.37 -4.20
C LEU A 167 16.74 1.51 -4.96
N PHE A 168 16.44 1.93 -6.19
CA PHE A 168 15.55 1.19 -7.06
C PHE A 168 16.18 -0.09 -7.56
N SER A 169 17.46 -0.41 -7.40
CA SER A 169 18.02 -1.73 -7.77
C SER A 169 18.24 -2.65 -6.58
N ASN A 170 17.79 -2.26 -5.39
CA ASN A 170 18.10 -2.91 -4.11
C ASN A 170 19.61 -3.13 -3.86
N ASP A 171 20.47 -2.29 -4.46
CA ASP A 171 21.91 -2.35 -4.24
C ASP A 171 22.25 -1.51 -3.01
N LEU A 172 21.82 -2.01 -1.85
CA LEU A 172 21.94 -1.30 -0.57
C LEU A 172 23.40 -1.04 -0.19
N ASP A 173 24.32 -1.90 -0.63
CA ASP A 173 25.76 -1.72 -0.43
C ASP A 173 26.26 -0.48 -1.18
N THR A 174 25.90 -0.36 -2.47
CA THR A 174 26.26 0.80 -3.29
C THR A 174 25.55 2.05 -2.82
N TYR A 175 24.28 1.92 -2.47
CA TYR A 175 23.50 3.00 -1.92
C TYR A 175 24.12 3.55 -0.62
N SER A 176 24.47 2.66 0.32
CA SER A 176 25.14 3.02 1.58
C SER A 176 26.52 3.62 1.33
N PHE A 177 27.29 3.05 0.39
CA PHE A 177 28.58 3.61 -0.02
C PHE A 177 28.43 5.05 -0.50
N ILE A 178 27.46 5.35 -1.37
CA ILE A 178 27.30 6.70 -1.91
C ILE A 178 26.90 7.70 -0.82
N ILE A 179 25.98 7.29 0.06
CA ILE A 179 25.56 8.11 1.19
C ILE A 179 26.74 8.53 2.06
N HIS A 180 27.64 7.59 2.35
CA HIS A 180 28.82 7.87 3.16
C HIS A 180 29.81 8.83 2.48
N ASN A 181 29.75 8.95 1.15
CA ASN A 181 30.61 9.83 0.36
C ASN A 181 29.92 11.15 -0.06
N PHE A 182 28.70 11.44 0.41
CA PHE A 182 28.01 12.68 0.06
C PHE A 182 28.70 13.93 0.63
N ASP A 183 29.20 13.84 1.87
CA ASP A 183 29.86 14.97 2.54
C ASP A 183 31.18 15.35 1.84
N ASP A 184 31.93 14.36 1.35
CA ASP A 184 33.18 14.56 0.61
C ASP A 184 32.98 15.25 -0.76
N ASN A 185 31.74 15.28 -1.26
CA ASN A 185 31.40 15.79 -2.60
C ASN A 185 30.39 16.95 -2.57
N SER A 186 30.17 17.60 -1.41
CA SER A 186 29.21 18.72 -1.27
C SER A 186 27.82 18.42 -1.85
N CYS A 187 27.35 17.17 -1.71
CA CYS A 187 26.11 16.70 -2.33
C CYS A 187 24.88 16.92 -1.44
N PHE A 188 23.80 17.45 -2.03
CA PHE A 188 22.45 17.41 -1.46
C PHE A 188 21.85 16.00 -1.63
N GLY A 189 22.03 15.14 -0.63
CA GLY A 189 21.49 13.78 -0.60
C GLY A 189 20.71 13.46 0.67
N ALA A 190 20.26 14.50 1.40
CA ALA A 190 19.61 14.33 2.68
C ALA A 190 18.24 13.68 2.53
N LEU A 191 17.51 13.97 1.45
CA LEU A 191 16.23 13.31 1.18
C LEU A 191 16.42 11.82 0.97
N SER A 192 17.35 11.43 0.10
CA SER A 192 17.66 10.02 -0.17
C SER A 192 18.07 9.29 1.11
N GLN A 193 18.91 9.91 1.94
CA GLN A 193 19.27 9.34 3.24
C GLN A 193 18.06 9.16 4.15
N GLY A 194 17.17 10.15 4.19
CA GLY A 194 15.92 10.08 4.91
C GLY A 194 15.01 8.94 4.43
N LEU A 195 14.88 8.75 3.11
CA LEU A 195 14.05 7.70 2.52
C LEU A 195 14.57 6.28 2.81
N LEU A 196 15.90 6.08 2.84
CA LEU A 196 16.48 4.80 3.23
C LEU A 196 16.28 4.50 4.71
N LEU A 197 16.46 5.50 5.56
CA LEU A 197 16.19 5.34 6.98
C LEU A 197 14.72 5.02 7.21
N TRP A 198 13.82 5.65 6.44
CA TRP A 198 12.40 5.31 6.46
C TRP A 198 12.17 3.86 6.01
N SER A 199 12.72 3.40 4.89
CA SER A 199 12.58 2.00 4.44
C SER A 199 13.14 1.00 5.47
N SER A 200 14.12 1.43 6.27
CA SER A 200 14.70 0.67 7.37
C SER A 200 13.98 0.85 8.72
N ARG A 201 12.78 1.48 8.72
CA ARG A 201 11.96 1.78 9.91
C ARG A 201 12.64 2.65 10.98
N ARG A 202 13.69 3.38 10.61
CA ARG A 202 14.40 4.36 11.47
C ARG A 202 13.76 5.75 11.33
N PHE A 203 12.48 5.87 11.67
CA PHE A 203 11.66 7.03 11.33
C PHE A 203 12.12 8.35 11.96
N ASP A 204 12.60 8.34 13.21
CA ASP A 204 13.09 9.56 13.86
C ASP A 204 14.34 10.11 13.17
N GLU A 205 15.21 9.22 12.70
CA GLU A 205 16.41 9.59 11.94
C GLU A 205 16.03 10.00 10.52
N ALA A 206 15.10 9.29 9.89
CA ALA A 206 14.53 9.66 8.60
C ALA A 206 13.99 11.09 8.62
N LEU A 207 13.23 11.45 9.67
CA LEU A 207 12.65 12.78 9.82
C LEU A 207 13.73 13.87 9.97
N LYS A 208 14.83 13.60 10.69
CA LYS A 208 15.97 14.54 10.79
C LYS A 208 16.58 14.84 9.43
N TYR A 209 16.82 13.80 8.62
CA TYR A 209 17.40 13.95 7.29
C TYR A 209 16.42 14.60 6.30
N ILE A 210 15.13 14.29 6.37
CA ILE A 210 14.12 14.96 5.54
C ILE A 210 13.99 16.45 5.93
N ASN A 211 14.11 16.81 7.21
CA ASN A 211 14.17 18.23 7.62
C ASN A 211 15.40 18.93 7.04
N LYS A 212 16.58 18.30 7.10
CA LYS A 212 17.78 18.82 6.43
C LYS A 212 17.57 18.97 4.91
N ALA A 213 16.87 18.02 4.28
CA ALA A 213 16.54 18.10 2.87
C ALA A 213 15.65 19.30 2.53
N ILE A 214 14.71 19.66 3.42
CA ILE A 214 13.90 20.87 3.28
C ILE A 214 14.74 22.14 3.44
N GLU A 215 15.66 22.17 4.41
CA GLU A 215 16.62 23.29 4.57
C GLU A 215 17.53 23.47 3.35
N ASN A 216 17.85 22.35 2.68
CA ASN A 216 18.61 22.31 1.43
C ASN A 216 17.77 22.62 0.18
N GLU A 217 16.46 22.84 0.31
CA GLU A 217 15.52 23.01 -0.81
C GLU A 217 15.52 21.82 -1.80
N GLU A 218 15.75 20.60 -1.30
CA GLU A 218 15.68 19.39 -2.12
C GLU A 218 14.25 19.14 -2.63
N GLU A 219 14.13 18.79 -3.92
CA GLU A 219 12.85 18.55 -4.58
C GLU A 219 12.04 17.47 -3.85
N ASN A 220 10.72 17.68 -3.71
CA ASN A 220 9.79 16.74 -3.06
C ASN A 220 10.04 16.48 -1.56
N ALA A 221 11.05 17.08 -0.92
CA ALA A 221 11.36 16.85 0.49
C ALA A 221 10.15 17.14 1.40
N LEU A 222 9.44 18.24 1.15
CA LEU A 222 8.24 18.62 1.88
C LEU A 222 7.10 17.60 1.71
N LEU A 223 6.89 17.12 0.48
CA LEU A 223 5.90 16.08 0.19
C LEU A 223 6.26 14.76 0.89
N MET A 224 7.53 14.37 0.90
CA MET A 224 7.98 13.15 1.59
C MET A 224 7.82 13.27 3.11
N ARG A 225 8.07 14.45 3.69
CA ARG A 225 7.78 14.71 5.11
C ARG A 225 6.29 14.63 5.40
N ALA A 226 5.44 15.17 4.54
CA ALA A 226 3.99 15.09 4.67
C ALA A 226 3.52 13.62 4.73
N ARG A 227 4.07 12.76 3.86
CA ARG A 227 3.77 11.32 3.85
C ARG A 227 4.30 10.61 5.09
N LEU A 228 5.53 10.91 5.53
CA LEU A 228 6.09 10.34 6.76
C LEU A 228 5.25 10.74 7.98
N TYR A 229 4.82 12.01 8.07
CA TYR A 229 3.93 12.44 9.14
C TYR A 229 2.60 11.70 9.14
N PHE A 230 2.02 11.42 7.97
CA PHE A 230 0.82 10.60 7.87
C PHE A 230 1.05 9.19 8.44
N VAL A 231 2.14 8.52 8.03
CA VAL A 231 2.53 7.19 8.53
C VAL A 231 2.73 7.19 10.04
N LEU A 232 3.32 8.25 10.60
CA LEU A 232 3.51 8.40 12.06
C LEU A 232 2.25 8.82 12.81
N GLY A 233 1.12 9.02 12.12
CA GLY A 233 -0.15 9.49 12.71
C GLY A 233 -0.14 10.97 13.12
N GLN A 234 0.82 11.77 12.65
CA GLN A 234 0.90 13.21 12.88
C GLN A 234 0.07 13.98 11.84
N ILE A 235 -1.25 13.87 11.95
CA ILE A 235 -2.20 14.31 10.91
C ILE A 235 -2.13 15.82 10.64
N ASN A 236 -2.01 16.66 11.68
CA ASN A 236 -1.86 18.12 11.53
C ASN A 236 -0.64 18.49 10.69
N ASN A 237 0.53 17.95 11.06
CA ASN A 237 1.79 18.21 10.37
C ASN A 237 1.72 17.72 8.92
N SER A 238 1.14 16.53 8.70
CA SER A 238 0.90 15.99 7.36
C SER A 238 0.02 16.92 6.51
N TYR A 239 -1.09 17.41 7.06
CA TYR A 239 -1.99 18.34 6.37
C TYR A 239 -1.29 19.63 5.95
N ASN A 240 -0.54 20.24 6.86
CA ASN A 240 0.15 21.49 6.59
C ASN A 240 1.22 21.32 5.51
N ASP A 241 2.04 20.27 5.61
CA ASP A 241 3.10 20.00 4.62
C ASP A 241 2.51 19.63 3.25
N TRP A 242 1.43 18.83 3.20
CA TRP A 242 0.76 18.51 1.93
C TRP A 242 0.27 19.78 1.23
N LEU A 243 -0.40 20.69 1.95
CA LEU A 243 -0.85 21.95 1.37
C LEU A 243 0.31 22.82 0.90
N GLN A 244 1.34 22.96 1.72
CA GLN A 244 2.51 23.79 1.40
C GLN A 244 3.31 23.20 0.23
N SER A 245 3.32 21.88 0.05
CA SER A 245 3.98 21.22 -1.08
C SER A 245 3.37 21.55 -2.45
N GLY A 246 2.11 22.01 -2.49
CA GLY A 246 1.38 22.27 -3.73
C GLY A 246 0.86 21.02 -4.46
N TYR A 247 1.11 19.82 -3.91
CA TYR A 247 0.68 18.54 -4.51
C TYR A 247 -0.61 17.97 -3.90
N ALA A 248 -1.27 18.68 -2.98
CA ALA A 248 -2.48 18.19 -2.32
C ALA A 248 -3.68 18.11 -3.29
N SER A 249 -4.09 16.88 -3.60
CA SER A 249 -5.33 16.56 -4.32
C SER A 249 -6.56 16.56 -3.40
N ASP A 250 -7.78 16.64 -3.95
CA ASP A 250 -9.00 16.73 -3.13
C ASP A 250 -9.21 15.50 -2.23
N ASP A 251 -8.82 14.31 -2.69
CA ASP A 251 -8.92 13.06 -1.93
C ASP A 251 -8.02 13.05 -0.69
N ILE A 252 -6.75 13.47 -0.82
CA ILE A 252 -5.84 13.53 0.33
C ILE A 252 -6.26 14.63 1.31
N VAL A 253 -6.74 15.77 0.81
CA VAL A 253 -7.29 16.84 1.65
C VAL A 253 -8.53 16.36 2.40
N PHE A 254 -9.41 15.60 1.74
CA PHE A 254 -10.58 14.99 2.38
C PHE A 254 -10.15 14.06 3.52
N VAL A 255 -9.25 13.11 3.24
CA VAL A 255 -8.75 12.14 4.21
C VAL A 255 -8.15 12.84 5.43
N LEU A 256 -7.24 13.79 5.21
CA LEU A 256 -6.56 14.48 6.29
C LEU A 256 -7.54 15.32 7.12
N LYS A 257 -8.51 15.99 6.50
CA LYS A 257 -9.57 16.69 7.24
C LYS A 257 -10.45 15.75 8.04
N PHE A 258 -10.84 14.60 7.48
CA PHE A 258 -11.66 13.61 8.20
C PHE A 258 -10.96 13.09 9.45
N LEU A 259 -9.64 12.92 9.39
CA LEU A 259 -8.84 12.43 10.51
C LEU A 259 -8.50 13.52 11.54
N ARG A 260 -8.54 14.79 11.12
CA ARG A 260 -8.10 15.97 11.88
C ARG A 260 -9.25 16.76 12.51
N ASP A 261 -10.39 16.85 11.83
CA ASP A 261 -11.50 17.70 12.22
C ASP A 261 -12.66 16.83 12.74
N THR A 262 -13.38 17.30 13.74
CA THR A 262 -14.58 16.57 14.23
C THR A 262 -15.75 16.66 13.25
N ALA A 263 -15.75 17.67 12.39
CA ALA A 263 -16.70 17.81 11.30
C ALA A 263 -16.33 16.91 10.13
N ILE A 264 -17.33 16.26 9.55
CA ILE A 264 -17.22 15.44 8.35
C ILE A 264 -16.89 16.40 7.19
N PRO A 265 -15.80 16.18 6.45
CA PRO A 265 -15.38 17.11 5.41
C PRO A 265 -16.41 17.25 4.27
N PRO A 266 -16.36 18.37 3.53
CA PRO A 266 -17.11 18.49 2.30
C PRO A 266 -16.65 17.44 1.29
N GLU A 267 -17.53 17.12 0.34
CA GLU A 267 -17.27 16.15 -0.70
C GLU A 267 -16.03 16.51 -1.56
N PRO A 268 -15.17 15.53 -1.92
CA PRO A 268 -14.08 15.79 -2.86
C PRO A 268 -14.64 16.09 -4.26
N LYS A 269 -14.13 17.13 -4.91
CA LYS A 269 -14.66 17.63 -6.19
C LYS A 269 -14.01 16.98 -7.39
N ASP A 270 -12.76 16.53 -7.25
CA ASP A 270 -12.05 15.82 -8.30
C ASP A 270 -12.80 14.55 -8.72
N ASP A 271 -12.78 14.24 -10.01
CA ASP A 271 -13.43 13.06 -10.59
C ASP A 271 -12.44 11.90 -10.72
N THR A 272 -11.99 11.41 -9.57
CA THR A 272 -11.12 10.22 -9.49
C THR A 272 -11.88 9.07 -8.83
N TRP A 273 -11.45 7.82 -9.08
CA TRP A 273 -12.01 6.66 -8.39
C TRP A 273 -11.89 6.78 -6.86
N LYS A 274 -10.83 7.42 -6.37
CA LYS A 274 -10.64 7.68 -4.93
C LYS A 274 -11.66 8.67 -4.39
N SER A 275 -11.81 9.81 -5.08
CA SER A 275 -12.84 10.79 -4.72
C SER A 275 -14.21 10.13 -4.73
N TYR A 276 -14.52 9.36 -5.77
CA TYR A 276 -15.76 8.61 -5.89
C TYR A 276 -16.00 7.63 -4.72
N SER A 277 -15.00 6.84 -4.33
CA SER A 277 -15.05 6.00 -3.13
C SER A 277 -15.28 6.81 -1.85
N LEU A 278 -14.60 7.94 -1.69
CA LEU A 278 -14.73 8.82 -0.53
C LEU A 278 -16.11 9.48 -0.42
N ARG A 279 -16.80 9.71 -1.54
CA ARG A 279 -18.20 10.19 -1.57
C ARG A 279 -19.14 9.18 -0.89
N HIS A 280 -19.00 7.90 -1.24
CA HIS A 280 -19.78 6.81 -0.65
C HIS A 280 -19.39 6.53 0.80
N PHE A 281 -18.09 6.59 1.12
CA PHE A 281 -17.61 6.54 2.51
C PHE A 281 -18.28 7.64 3.34
N ARG A 282 -18.21 8.89 2.88
CA ARG A 282 -18.84 10.06 3.54
C ARG A 282 -20.34 9.83 3.77
N ALA A 283 -21.07 9.34 2.77
CA ALA A 283 -22.49 9.04 2.90
C ALA A 283 -22.78 7.99 3.97
N GLY A 284 -21.99 6.91 4.00
CA GLY A 284 -22.05 5.89 5.05
C GLY A 284 -21.78 6.45 6.45
N ILE A 285 -20.84 7.39 6.59
CA ILE A 285 -20.60 8.09 7.87
C ILE A 285 -21.83 8.91 8.28
N TYR A 286 -22.44 9.70 7.39
CA TYR A 286 -23.66 10.44 7.73
C TYR A 286 -24.81 9.52 8.13
N LYS A 287 -25.02 8.44 7.38
CA LYS A 287 -26.03 7.43 7.68
C LYS A 287 -25.81 6.79 9.06
N SER A 288 -24.56 6.54 9.44
CA SER A 288 -24.21 5.99 10.75
C SER A 288 -24.65 6.89 11.92
N LEU A 289 -24.78 8.21 11.72
CA LEU A 289 -25.17 9.16 12.78
C LEU A 289 -26.63 9.02 13.21
N PHE A 290 -27.47 8.38 12.41
CA PHE A 290 -28.87 8.10 12.74
C PHE A 290 -29.05 6.81 13.53
N TYR A 291 -27.98 6.06 13.74
CA TYR A 291 -27.98 4.89 14.62
C TYR A 291 -27.54 5.29 16.02
N GLU A 292 -28.21 4.74 17.03
CA GLU A 292 -27.86 5.00 18.43
C GLU A 292 -26.43 4.52 18.77
N ARG A 293 -25.93 3.49 18.07
CA ARG A 293 -24.66 2.81 18.40
C ARG A 293 -23.90 2.39 17.15
N MET A 294 -22.59 2.62 17.14
CA MET A 294 -21.70 2.17 16.06
C MET A 294 -21.67 0.65 15.84
N ILE A 295 -21.97 -0.19 16.84
CA ILE A 295 -22.04 -1.65 16.64
C ILE A 295 -23.15 -2.08 15.66
N THR A 296 -24.18 -1.26 15.46
CA THR A 296 -25.25 -1.56 14.49
C THR A 296 -24.89 -1.14 13.07
N VAL A 297 -23.75 -0.47 12.89
CA VAL A 297 -23.27 -0.01 11.59
C VAL A 297 -22.55 -1.17 10.90
N PRO A 298 -22.96 -1.56 9.68
CA PRO A 298 -22.39 -2.71 8.99
C PRO A 298 -20.94 -2.43 8.58
N LEU A 299 -20.19 -3.51 8.40
CA LEU A 299 -18.78 -3.47 8.00
C LEU A 299 -18.54 -2.65 6.73
N ASP A 300 -19.45 -2.70 5.76
CA ASP A 300 -19.31 -2.06 4.45
C ASP A 300 -19.80 -0.61 4.40
N LEU A 301 -20.33 -0.06 5.51
CA LEU A 301 -20.95 1.27 5.56
C LEU A 301 -22.05 1.49 4.52
N TRP A 302 -22.78 0.42 4.15
CA TRP A 302 -23.80 0.43 3.09
C TRP A 302 -23.27 0.85 1.71
N ILE A 303 -21.95 0.78 1.49
CA ILE A 303 -21.35 1.12 0.21
C ILE A 303 -21.81 0.08 -0.83
N PRO A 304 -22.34 0.47 -2.00
CA PRO A 304 -22.81 -0.49 -3.00
C PRO A 304 -21.69 -1.41 -3.50
N LEU A 305 -22.02 -2.67 -3.79
CA LEU A 305 -21.02 -3.68 -4.15
C LEU A 305 -20.12 -3.28 -5.32
N GLN A 306 -20.69 -2.61 -6.34
CA GLN A 306 -19.94 -2.09 -7.49
C GLN A 306 -18.84 -1.10 -7.06
N VAL A 307 -19.14 -0.23 -6.09
CA VAL A 307 -18.18 0.72 -5.53
C VAL A 307 -17.14 0.00 -4.68
N GLN A 308 -17.55 -1.02 -3.92
CA GLN A 308 -16.61 -1.86 -3.18
C GLN A 308 -15.61 -2.55 -4.12
N SER A 309 -16.09 -3.11 -5.24
CA SER A 309 -15.24 -3.74 -6.27
C SER A 309 -14.29 -2.74 -6.92
N GLU A 310 -14.78 -1.56 -7.31
CA GLU A 310 -13.94 -0.50 -7.88
C GLU A 310 -12.83 -0.11 -6.88
N TRP A 311 -13.20 0.10 -5.62
CA TRP A 311 -12.28 0.49 -4.57
C TRP A 311 -11.23 -0.59 -4.28
N ALA A 312 -11.65 -1.85 -4.13
CA ALA A 312 -10.74 -2.97 -3.89
C ALA A 312 -9.77 -3.20 -5.06
N SER A 313 -10.21 -2.93 -6.30
CA SER A 313 -9.36 -3.03 -7.50
C SER A 313 -8.43 -1.83 -7.73
N GLY A 314 -8.53 -0.77 -6.92
CA GLY A 314 -7.76 0.46 -7.12
C GLY A 314 -8.17 1.26 -8.36
N GLY A 315 -9.45 1.18 -8.76
CA GLY A 315 -10.00 1.92 -9.89
C GLY A 315 -9.83 1.26 -11.26
N MET A 316 -9.58 -0.05 -11.31
CA MET A 316 -9.31 -0.76 -12.57
C MET A 316 -10.58 -1.16 -13.33
N LEU A 317 -11.71 -1.38 -12.63
CA LEU A 317 -12.93 -1.92 -13.23
C LEU A 317 -13.80 -0.84 -13.91
N ARG A 318 -13.57 0.45 -13.62
CA ARG A 318 -14.21 1.63 -14.22
C ARG A 318 -15.73 1.51 -14.37
N TYR A 319 -16.41 1.06 -13.31
CA TYR A 319 -17.88 1.00 -13.32
C TYR A 319 -18.52 2.39 -13.47
N PRO A 320 -19.74 2.48 -14.06
CA PRO A 320 -20.47 3.73 -14.13
C PRO A 320 -20.76 4.28 -12.71
N PRO A 321 -20.79 5.62 -12.54
CA PRO A 321 -21.04 6.23 -11.25
C PRO A 321 -22.44 5.87 -10.73
N VAL A 322 -22.47 5.37 -9.50
CA VAL A 322 -23.67 5.06 -8.73
C VAL A 322 -24.08 6.33 -7.97
N PRO A 323 -25.29 6.87 -8.22
CA PRO A 323 -25.74 8.10 -7.60
C PRO A 323 -25.96 7.95 -6.09
N LEU A 324 -25.66 9.01 -5.34
CA LEU A 324 -25.90 9.09 -3.90
C LEU A 324 -27.35 9.51 -3.59
N CYS A 325 -27.88 9.02 -2.47
CA CYS A 325 -29.15 9.50 -1.95
C CYS A 325 -28.99 10.87 -1.25
N GLN A 326 -29.92 11.80 -1.48
CA GLN A 326 -29.86 13.15 -0.90
C GLN A 326 -29.96 13.17 0.64
N SER A 327 -30.62 12.19 1.25
CA SER A 327 -30.78 12.10 2.71
C SER A 327 -29.51 11.69 3.46
N GLU A 328 -28.45 11.30 2.75
CA GLU A 328 -27.21 10.74 3.33
C GLU A 328 -26.08 11.79 3.41
N GLN A 329 -26.42 13.07 3.54
CA GLN A 329 -25.43 14.17 3.41
C GLN A 329 -25.53 15.29 4.47
N SER A 330 -26.34 15.12 5.51
CA SER A 330 -26.52 16.12 6.57
C SER A 330 -26.46 15.52 7.97
N TYR A 331 -26.05 16.34 8.94
CA TYR A 331 -26.13 15.98 10.35
C TYR A 331 -27.58 15.83 10.82
N PRO A 332 -27.85 14.91 11.76
CA PRO A 332 -29.11 14.91 12.49
C PRO A 332 -29.35 16.26 13.19
N GLU A 333 -30.62 16.62 13.37
CA GLU A 333 -30.99 17.85 14.08
C GLU A 333 -30.45 17.82 15.52
N GLY A 334 -29.81 18.91 15.96
CA GLY A 334 -29.22 19.02 17.30
C GLY A 334 -27.93 18.23 17.53
N PHE A 335 -27.31 17.67 16.48
CA PHE A 335 -26.07 16.89 16.62
C PHE A 335 -24.90 17.71 17.19
N ALA A 336 -24.24 17.18 18.23
CA ALA A 336 -23.08 17.80 18.85
C ALA A 336 -21.77 17.26 18.26
N LEU A 337 -20.94 18.16 17.70
CA LEU A 337 -19.65 17.81 17.08
C LEU A 337 -18.49 17.62 18.09
N GLY A 338 -18.69 18.03 19.35
CA GLY A 338 -17.66 17.99 20.39
C GLY A 338 -17.96 16.96 21.47
N LEU A 339 -16.93 16.58 22.22
CA LEU A 339 -17.08 15.79 23.44
C LEU A 339 -17.47 16.69 24.62
N SER A 340 -18.40 16.23 25.45
CA SER A 340 -18.65 16.81 26.77
C SER A 340 -17.40 16.69 27.67
N GLU A 341 -17.39 17.41 28.79
CA GLU A 341 -16.27 17.33 29.75
C GLU A 341 -16.09 15.91 30.32
N SER A 342 -17.19 15.21 30.63
CA SER A 342 -17.16 13.83 31.09
C SER A 342 -16.64 12.88 30.01
N GLN A 343 -17.12 13.01 28.76
CA GLN A 343 -16.64 12.23 27.63
C GLN A 343 -15.15 12.48 27.36
N ARG A 344 -14.67 13.72 27.50
CA ARG A 344 -13.25 14.07 27.36
C ARG A 344 -12.38 13.41 28.43
N ALA A 345 -12.85 13.36 29.68
CA ALA A 345 -12.15 12.66 30.75
C ALA A 345 -12.11 11.14 30.49
N ALA A 346 -13.24 10.56 30.10
CA ALA A 346 -13.34 9.15 29.74
C ALA A 346 -12.43 8.78 28.56
N ALA A 347 -12.44 9.59 27.49
CA ALA A 347 -11.58 9.40 26.31
C ALA A 347 -10.09 9.40 26.68
N LYS A 348 -9.64 10.31 27.54
CA LYS A 348 -8.24 10.33 28.01
C LYS A 348 -7.86 9.06 28.79
N ALA A 349 -8.76 8.53 29.60
CA ALA A 349 -8.51 7.27 30.32
C ALA A 349 -8.43 6.09 29.34
N LEU A 350 -9.41 6.01 28.43
CA LEU A 350 -9.49 4.99 27.38
C LEU A 350 -8.24 4.96 26.50
N LEU A 351 -7.77 6.12 26.00
CA LEU A 351 -6.64 6.20 25.09
C LEU A 351 -5.31 5.73 25.73
N ARG A 352 -5.13 5.94 27.04
CA ARG A 352 -3.93 5.48 27.75
C ARG A 352 -3.84 3.96 27.77
N THR A 353 -4.93 3.29 28.11
CA THR A 353 -5.00 1.82 28.11
C THR A 353 -5.00 1.28 26.69
N ALA A 354 -5.74 1.89 25.78
CA ALA A 354 -5.77 1.52 24.36
C ALA A 354 -4.38 1.56 23.73
N TYR A 355 -3.56 2.58 24.02
CA TYR A 355 -2.19 2.64 23.49
C TYR A 355 -1.38 1.40 23.86
N ARG A 356 -1.44 0.94 25.13
CA ARG A 356 -0.66 -0.21 25.60
C ARG A 356 -1.16 -1.52 24.99
N ILE A 357 -2.49 -1.72 24.98
CA ILE A 357 -3.12 -2.89 24.36
C ILE A 357 -2.82 -2.93 22.85
N GLY A 358 -2.93 -1.80 22.16
CA GLY A 358 -2.64 -1.73 20.74
C GLY A 358 -1.17 -1.97 20.41
N ALA A 359 -0.25 -1.45 21.24
CA ALA A 359 1.19 -1.71 21.10
C ALA A 359 1.52 -3.19 21.26
N SER A 360 0.83 -3.91 22.15
CA SER A 360 1.04 -5.36 22.28
C SER A 360 0.35 -6.18 21.18
N THR A 361 -0.77 -5.70 20.64
CA THR A 361 -1.51 -6.34 19.53
C THR A 361 -0.81 -6.20 18.18
N SER A 362 -0.24 -5.03 17.92
CA SER A 362 0.37 -4.67 16.63
C SER A 362 1.80 -4.18 16.84
N SER A 363 2.66 -5.02 17.39
CA SER A 363 4.02 -4.67 17.85
C SER A 363 4.97 -4.11 16.78
N ARG A 364 4.63 -4.22 15.50
CA ARG A 364 5.39 -3.62 14.37
C ARG A 364 4.80 -2.32 13.84
N GLU A 365 3.69 -1.84 14.38
CA GLU A 365 3.16 -0.54 14.01
C GLU A 365 4.03 0.59 14.58
N CYS A 366 4.07 1.75 13.91
CA CYS A 366 4.92 2.88 14.28
C CYS A 366 4.12 4.13 14.69
N SER A 367 2.81 4.11 14.46
CA SER A 367 1.91 5.21 14.76
C SER A 367 1.27 5.06 16.15
N PRO A 368 1.46 6.04 17.06
CA PRO A 368 0.71 6.11 18.31
C PRO A 368 -0.81 6.15 18.09
N ARG A 369 -1.26 6.75 16.99
CA ARG A 369 -2.66 6.78 16.60
C ARG A 369 -3.16 5.38 16.23
N ALA A 370 -2.35 4.60 15.51
CA ALA A 370 -2.65 3.22 15.17
C ALA A 370 -2.72 2.32 16.40
N PHE A 371 -1.78 2.43 17.35
CA PHE A 371 -1.89 1.72 18.63
C PHE A 371 -3.20 2.06 19.35
N LYS A 372 -3.56 3.34 19.46
CA LYS A 372 -4.82 3.73 20.08
C LYS A 372 -6.02 3.12 19.35
N CYS A 373 -6.11 3.21 18.02
CA CYS A 373 -7.26 2.67 17.29
C CYS A 373 -7.38 1.14 17.43
N VAL A 374 -6.25 0.42 17.32
CA VAL A 374 -6.20 -1.03 17.54
C VAL A 374 -6.63 -1.39 18.97
N GLY A 375 -6.11 -0.69 19.98
CA GLY A 375 -6.48 -0.93 21.37
C GLY A 375 -7.93 -0.54 21.69
N MET A 376 -8.44 0.54 21.12
CA MET A 376 -9.85 0.94 21.25
C MET A 376 -10.77 -0.10 20.62
N ALA A 377 -10.39 -0.68 19.48
CA ALA A 377 -11.11 -1.79 18.88
C ALA A 377 -11.12 -3.03 19.77
N VAL A 378 -9.98 -3.39 20.37
CA VAL A 378 -9.90 -4.50 21.34
C VAL A 378 -10.81 -4.24 22.53
N LEU A 379 -10.75 -3.03 23.12
CA LEU A 379 -11.57 -2.65 24.28
C LEU A 379 -13.06 -2.66 23.96
N GLU A 380 -13.47 -2.07 22.83
CA GLU A 380 -14.87 -2.01 22.43
C GLU A 380 -15.40 -3.42 22.18
N LEU A 381 -14.71 -4.23 21.37
CA LEU A 381 -15.15 -5.61 21.11
C LEU A 381 -15.20 -6.45 22.41
N SER A 382 -14.26 -6.24 23.34
CA SER A 382 -14.27 -6.91 24.65
C SER A 382 -15.44 -6.47 25.53
N GLU A 383 -15.83 -5.19 25.48
CA GLU A 383 -17.04 -4.67 26.13
C GLU A 383 -18.30 -5.31 25.55
N GLU A 384 -18.37 -5.37 24.22
CA GLU A 384 -19.51 -5.90 23.48
C GLU A 384 -19.75 -7.38 23.78
N ILE A 385 -18.70 -8.22 23.69
CA ILE A 385 -18.77 -9.66 23.98
C ILE A 385 -19.19 -9.94 25.43
N ARG A 386 -18.77 -9.10 26.39
CA ARG A 386 -19.20 -9.23 27.79
C ARG A 386 -20.67 -8.89 27.99
N SER A 387 -21.21 -7.98 27.18
CA SER A 387 -22.58 -7.51 27.32
C SER A 387 -23.60 -8.42 26.63
N SER A 388 -23.26 -8.98 25.47
CA SER A 388 -24.16 -9.84 24.69
C SER A 388 -23.37 -10.68 23.67
N PRO A 389 -23.94 -11.80 23.16
CA PRO A 389 -23.34 -12.52 22.06
C PRO A 389 -23.16 -11.64 20.82
N VAL A 390 -21.94 -11.56 20.30
CA VAL A 390 -21.59 -10.76 19.12
C VAL A 390 -21.64 -11.65 17.88
N SER A 391 -22.31 -11.20 16.82
CA SER A 391 -22.33 -11.93 15.54
C SER A 391 -20.97 -11.86 14.84
N PHE A 392 -20.69 -12.81 13.94
CA PHE A 392 -19.45 -12.84 13.16
C PHE A 392 -19.22 -11.52 12.39
N SER A 393 -20.28 -11.00 11.75
CA SER A 393 -20.23 -9.74 11.01
C SER A 393 -19.90 -8.53 11.90
N GLN A 394 -20.46 -8.47 13.11
CA GLN A 394 -20.18 -7.40 14.07
C GLN A 394 -18.76 -7.49 14.62
N ALA A 395 -18.25 -8.70 14.86
CA ALA A 395 -16.88 -8.93 15.29
C ALA A 395 -15.86 -8.42 14.26
N ALA A 396 -16.18 -8.46 12.96
CA ALA A 396 -15.39 -7.85 11.90
C ALA A 396 -15.61 -6.34 11.78
N ALA A 397 -16.86 -5.87 11.93
CA ALA A 397 -17.24 -4.46 11.75
C ALA A 397 -16.63 -3.53 12.81
N ILE A 398 -16.67 -3.91 14.09
CA ILE A 398 -16.17 -3.06 15.19
C ILE A 398 -14.69 -2.69 14.99
N PRO A 399 -13.76 -3.64 14.75
CA PRO A 399 -12.38 -3.31 14.45
C PRO A 399 -12.23 -2.47 13.18
N ALA A 400 -12.95 -2.80 12.10
CA ALA A 400 -12.86 -2.08 10.84
C ALA A 400 -13.25 -0.60 10.98
N HIS A 401 -14.26 -0.29 11.80
CA HIS A 401 -14.66 1.09 12.09
C HIS A 401 -13.57 1.91 12.78
N TRP A 402 -12.77 1.29 13.64
CA TRP A 402 -11.59 1.95 14.22
C TRP A 402 -10.43 2.07 13.21
N LEU A 403 -10.20 1.05 12.38
CA LEU A 403 -9.13 1.10 11.37
C LEU A 403 -9.39 2.17 10.29
N ARG A 404 -10.66 2.48 10.00
CA ARG A 404 -11.06 3.64 9.16
C ARG A 404 -10.60 4.99 9.72
N LEU A 405 -10.30 5.08 11.02
CA LEU A 405 -9.76 6.29 11.66
C LEU A 405 -8.23 6.38 11.58
N LEU A 406 -7.59 5.42 10.92
CA LEU A 406 -6.17 5.44 10.56
C LEU A 406 -6.01 5.85 9.10
N ASP A 407 -6.74 5.17 8.23
CA ASP A 407 -6.71 5.43 6.80
C ASP A 407 -8.09 5.14 6.19
N PRO A 408 -8.92 6.20 5.99
CA PRO A 408 -10.23 6.09 5.37
C PRO A 408 -10.19 5.56 3.93
N MET A 409 -9.03 5.56 3.27
CA MET A 409 -8.87 5.05 1.90
C MET A 409 -8.69 3.53 1.84
N GLN A 410 -8.55 2.84 2.97
CA GLN A 410 -8.44 1.39 2.96
C GLN A 410 -9.81 0.74 2.69
N PRO A 411 -9.93 -0.08 1.62
CA PRO A 411 -11.15 -0.83 1.38
C PRO A 411 -11.24 -1.93 2.44
N LEU A 412 -12.14 -1.79 3.41
CA LEU A 412 -12.41 -2.79 4.45
C LEU A 412 -13.76 -3.44 4.19
N PHE A 413 -13.79 -4.35 3.22
CA PHE A 413 -14.96 -5.07 2.75
C PHE A 413 -14.76 -6.58 2.84
N MET A 414 -15.87 -7.33 2.86
CA MET A 414 -15.82 -8.79 2.79
C MET A 414 -15.40 -9.22 1.38
N ARG A 415 -14.28 -9.95 1.28
CA ARG A 415 -13.79 -10.50 0.01
C ARG A 415 -14.75 -11.50 -0.61
N CYS A 416 -15.48 -12.26 0.20
CA CYS A 416 -16.47 -13.23 -0.31
C CYS A 416 -17.63 -12.57 -1.09
N SER A 417 -17.83 -11.26 -0.92
CA SER A 417 -18.83 -10.51 -1.69
C SER A 417 -18.28 -10.02 -3.04
N LEU A 418 -16.96 -10.04 -3.23
CA LEU A 418 -16.26 -9.52 -4.41
C LEU A 418 -15.77 -10.68 -5.29
N ARG A 419 -15.95 -10.56 -6.60
CA ARG A 419 -15.40 -11.54 -7.55
C ARG A 419 -13.90 -11.30 -7.73
N ASP A 420 -13.14 -12.39 -7.87
CA ASP A 420 -11.74 -12.40 -8.30
C ASP A 420 -10.87 -11.35 -7.61
N CYS A 421 -10.96 -11.28 -6.28
CA CYS A 421 -10.20 -10.37 -5.42
C CYS A 421 -9.09 -11.13 -4.65
N PRO A 422 -8.03 -11.62 -5.31
CA PRO A 422 -6.91 -12.26 -4.63
C PRO A 422 -6.15 -11.25 -3.76
N ILE A 423 -5.48 -11.73 -2.72
CA ILE A 423 -4.52 -10.92 -1.95
C ILE A 423 -3.12 -11.36 -2.35
N VAL A 424 -2.31 -10.39 -2.76
CA VAL A 424 -0.89 -10.62 -3.07
C VAL A 424 -0.06 -10.10 -1.90
N LEU A 425 0.65 -11.01 -1.24
CA LEU A 425 1.60 -10.72 -0.17
C LEU A 425 3.01 -10.78 -0.74
N HIS A 426 3.60 -9.62 -0.93
CA HIS A 426 4.94 -9.55 -1.49
C HIS A 426 5.99 -9.75 -0.40
N VAL A 427 6.91 -10.69 -0.63
CA VAL A 427 8.17 -10.81 0.13
C VAL A 427 9.22 -9.92 -0.51
N GLN A 428 9.24 -9.92 -1.85
CA GLN A 428 9.99 -9.03 -2.72
C GLN A 428 9.01 -8.48 -3.76
N ARG A 429 8.78 -7.18 -3.77
CA ARG A 429 7.98 -6.47 -4.78
C ARG A 429 8.85 -5.43 -5.43
N ASP A 430 8.80 -5.34 -6.74
CA ASP A 430 9.68 -4.46 -7.48
C ASP A 430 11.13 -4.74 -7.02
N LEU A 431 11.74 -3.78 -6.36
CA LEU A 431 13.11 -3.84 -5.88
C LEU A 431 13.17 -3.60 -4.35
N PHE A 432 12.05 -3.83 -3.66
CA PHE A 432 11.91 -3.70 -2.21
C PHE A 432 11.61 -5.05 -1.53
N LEU A 433 12.31 -5.31 -0.43
CA LEU A 433 11.99 -6.41 0.47
C LEU A 433 11.00 -5.94 1.52
N SER A 434 9.94 -6.71 1.73
CA SER A 434 8.97 -6.38 2.76
C SER A 434 9.40 -6.95 4.13
N ASP A 435 8.62 -6.63 5.16
CA ASP A 435 8.76 -7.22 6.49
C ASP A 435 8.63 -8.76 6.51
N LEU A 436 8.17 -9.36 5.41
CA LEU A 436 8.06 -10.80 5.20
C LEU A 436 9.35 -11.45 4.73
N ILE A 437 10.44 -10.68 4.56
CA ILE A 437 11.75 -11.22 4.17
C ILE A 437 12.24 -12.34 5.10
N ILE A 438 11.81 -12.31 6.37
CA ILE A 438 12.12 -13.37 7.34
C ILE A 438 11.59 -14.76 6.92
N PHE A 439 10.55 -14.79 6.08
CA PHE A 439 9.97 -16.02 5.54
C PHE A 439 10.60 -16.46 4.22
N GLN A 440 11.45 -15.64 3.61
CA GLN A 440 12.11 -15.97 2.34
C GLN A 440 12.84 -17.33 2.37
N PRO A 441 13.62 -17.69 3.42
CA PRO A 441 14.28 -18.99 3.45
C PRO A 441 13.29 -20.17 3.41
N THR A 442 12.19 -20.07 4.16
CA THR A 442 11.14 -21.09 4.21
C THR A 442 10.43 -21.22 2.86
N LEU A 443 10.02 -20.09 2.28
CA LEU A 443 9.31 -20.06 1.00
C LEU A 443 10.19 -20.56 -0.15
N LEU A 444 11.47 -20.15 -0.20
CA LEU A 444 12.42 -20.67 -1.19
C LEU A 444 12.67 -22.17 -1.01
N SER A 445 12.68 -22.68 0.23
CA SER A 445 12.82 -24.12 0.48
C SER A 445 11.65 -24.91 -0.14
N ILE A 446 10.42 -24.42 0.02
CA ILE A 446 9.22 -25.03 -0.57
C ILE A 446 9.31 -25.02 -2.09
N VAL A 447 9.66 -23.87 -2.69
CA VAL A 447 9.82 -23.73 -4.14
C VAL A 447 10.89 -24.68 -4.67
N LYS A 448 12.07 -24.72 -4.05
CA LYS A 448 13.17 -25.61 -4.44
C LYS A 448 12.75 -27.07 -4.38
N LYS A 449 12.12 -27.50 -3.29
CA LYS A 449 11.65 -28.88 -3.13
C LYS A 449 10.74 -29.28 -4.29
N ASN A 450 9.76 -28.45 -4.61
CA ASN A 450 8.83 -28.72 -5.70
C ASN A 450 9.53 -28.76 -7.08
N LEU A 451 10.44 -27.81 -7.37
CA LEU A 451 11.18 -27.81 -8.63
C LEU A 451 12.12 -29.02 -8.76
N LEU A 452 12.76 -29.45 -7.67
CA LEU A 452 13.68 -30.59 -7.65
C LEU A 452 12.98 -31.91 -7.97
N GLU A 453 11.69 -32.06 -7.67
CA GLU A 453 10.89 -33.24 -8.04
C GLU A 453 10.78 -33.43 -9.57
N SER A 454 11.01 -32.36 -10.35
CA SER A 454 10.78 -32.33 -11.80
C SER A 454 12.07 -32.13 -12.63
N CYS A 455 13.26 -32.04 -12.02
CA CYS A 455 14.50 -31.61 -12.69
C CYS A 455 15.54 -32.72 -12.89
N LYS A 456 16.38 -32.57 -13.95
CA LYS A 456 17.57 -33.40 -14.21
C LYS A 456 18.77 -32.95 -13.36
N ASP A 457 19.73 -33.85 -13.13
CA ASP A 457 20.86 -33.69 -12.18
C ASP A 457 21.60 -32.34 -12.24
N ILE A 458 21.93 -31.82 -13.42
CA ILE A 458 22.68 -30.56 -13.56
C ILE A 458 21.85 -29.35 -13.14
N ILE A 459 20.56 -29.32 -13.51
CA ILE A 459 19.65 -28.23 -13.13
C ILE A 459 19.31 -28.35 -11.65
N ALA A 460 19.12 -29.58 -11.15
CA ALA A 460 18.89 -29.86 -9.74
C ALA A 460 20.04 -29.37 -8.85
N GLN A 461 21.29 -29.54 -9.27
CA GLN A 461 22.45 -29.00 -8.55
C GLN A 461 22.45 -27.46 -8.50
N LYS A 462 22.07 -26.78 -9.59
CA LYS A 462 21.98 -25.31 -9.59
C LYS A 462 20.85 -24.81 -8.67
N ILE A 463 19.69 -25.46 -8.73
CA ILE A 463 18.53 -25.10 -7.90
C ILE A 463 18.83 -25.27 -6.41
N SER A 464 19.56 -26.33 -6.02
CA SER A 464 19.93 -26.54 -4.62
C SER A 464 20.87 -25.45 -4.09
N LEU A 465 21.74 -24.91 -4.94
CA LEU A 465 22.69 -23.84 -4.62
C LEU A 465 22.10 -22.42 -4.67
N ALA A 466 20.96 -22.22 -5.32
CA ALA A 466 20.29 -20.91 -5.41
C ALA A 466 20.01 -20.34 -4.01
N LYS A 467 20.20 -19.03 -3.79
CA LYS A 467 19.97 -18.40 -2.48
C LYS A 467 18.81 -17.40 -2.49
N THR A 468 18.45 -16.91 -3.66
CA THR A 468 17.44 -15.87 -3.86
C THR A 468 16.38 -16.29 -4.88
N ALA A 469 15.28 -15.55 -4.94
CA ALA A 469 14.26 -15.74 -5.98
C ALA A 469 14.84 -15.43 -7.37
N ASP A 470 15.71 -14.41 -7.46
CA ASP A 470 16.47 -14.07 -8.66
C ASP A 470 17.33 -15.25 -9.16
N ASP A 471 18.05 -15.95 -8.27
CA ASP A 471 18.84 -17.13 -8.65
C ASP A 471 17.96 -18.23 -9.25
N ILE A 472 16.79 -18.48 -8.64
CA ILE A 472 15.82 -19.46 -9.14
C ILE A 472 15.33 -19.04 -10.53
N TRP A 473 14.96 -17.78 -10.69
CA TRP A 473 14.53 -17.25 -11.98
C TRP A 473 15.62 -17.37 -13.05
N ASP A 474 16.87 -17.05 -12.73
CA ASP A 474 18.00 -17.10 -13.66
C ASP A 474 18.31 -18.54 -14.14
N ILE A 475 17.96 -19.54 -13.32
CA ILE A 475 18.09 -20.96 -13.65
C ILE A 475 16.89 -21.45 -14.49
N VAL A 476 15.66 -21.16 -14.06
CA VAL A 476 14.43 -21.72 -14.64
C VAL A 476 13.97 -20.94 -15.88
N ARG A 477 14.18 -19.62 -15.89
CA ARG A 477 13.81 -18.69 -16.97
C ARG A 477 12.31 -18.69 -17.32
N SER A 478 11.45 -18.99 -16.36
CA SER A 478 9.99 -18.91 -16.49
C SER A 478 9.34 -18.62 -15.15
N ASP A 479 8.08 -18.16 -15.20
CA ASP A 479 7.23 -18.03 -14.03
C ASP A 479 7.14 -19.34 -13.26
N VAL A 480 7.24 -19.21 -11.94
CA VAL A 480 7.11 -20.32 -11.00
C VAL A 480 5.88 -20.05 -10.14
N SER A 481 4.97 -21.01 -10.07
CA SER A 481 3.90 -21.04 -9.07
C SER A 481 3.93 -22.40 -8.36
N VAL A 482 3.94 -22.37 -7.03
CA VAL A 482 3.98 -23.57 -6.18
C VAL A 482 2.90 -23.47 -5.12
N ARG A 483 1.98 -24.45 -5.11
CA ARG A 483 0.92 -24.53 -4.10
C ARG A 483 1.50 -24.84 -2.72
N ILE A 484 0.99 -24.17 -1.69
CA ILE A 484 1.43 -24.33 -0.31
C ILE A 484 0.59 -25.41 0.37
N GLY A 485 1.12 -26.64 0.41
CA GLY A 485 0.66 -27.71 1.30
C GLY A 485 -0.87 -27.90 1.30
N SER A 486 -1.48 -27.78 2.49
CA SER A 486 -2.93 -27.93 2.68
C SER A 486 -3.73 -26.65 2.38
N SER A 487 -3.07 -25.56 2.04
CA SER A 487 -3.70 -24.31 1.63
C SER A 487 -3.80 -24.20 0.12
N ASP A 488 -4.76 -23.41 -0.35
CA ASP A 488 -4.89 -23.06 -1.76
C ASP A 488 -4.05 -21.84 -2.13
N SER A 489 -3.23 -21.34 -1.20
CA SER A 489 -2.32 -20.24 -1.49
C SER A 489 -1.15 -20.73 -2.32
N GLU A 490 -0.61 -19.86 -3.15
CA GLU A 490 0.49 -20.15 -4.07
C GLU A 490 1.68 -19.25 -3.78
N ILE A 491 2.88 -19.83 -3.75
CA ILE A 491 4.14 -19.07 -3.80
C ILE A 491 4.43 -18.79 -5.26
N TYR A 492 4.73 -17.53 -5.60
CA TYR A 492 5.06 -17.15 -6.97
C TYR A 492 6.45 -16.54 -7.06
N ILE A 493 7.16 -16.83 -8.15
CA ILE A 493 8.32 -16.07 -8.63
C ILE A 493 8.02 -15.66 -10.07
N ARG A 494 7.97 -14.36 -10.35
CA ARG A 494 7.64 -13.82 -11.67
C ARG A 494 8.58 -12.71 -12.06
N LYS A 495 8.93 -12.64 -13.34
CA LYS A 495 9.61 -11.47 -13.91
C LYS A 495 8.60 -10.47 -14.42
N MET A 496 8.72 -9.24 -13.94
CA MET A 496 7.88 -8.13 -14.37
C MET A 496 8.40 -7.52 -15.68
N PRO A 497 7.57 -6.78 -16.45
CA PRO A 497 7.99 -6.14 -17.69
C PRO A 497 9.23 -5.24 -17.54
N ALA A 498 9.33 -4.53 -16.40
CA ALA A 498 10.48 -3.71 -16.04
C ALA A 498 11.75 -4.53 -15.68
N GLY A 499 11.72 -5.85 -15.83
CA GLY A 499 12.89 -6.72 -15.76
C GLY A 499 13.26 -7.22 -14.36
N HIS A 500 12.64 -6.71 -13.32
CA HIS A 500 12.84 -7.16 -11.94
C HIS A 500 12.00 -8.41 -11.60
N ILE A 501 12.38 -9.09 -10.52
CA ILE A 501 11.71 -10.30 -10.04
C ILE A 501 10.83 -9.96 -8.84
N GLU A 502 9.56 -10.33 -8.93
CA GLU A 502 8.67 -10.39 -7.78
C GLU A 502 8.65 -11.79 -7.18
N PHE A 503 8.58 -11.83 -5.85
CA PHE A 503 8.46 -13.05 -5.07
C PHE A 503 7.51 -12.84 -3.91
N GLY A 504 6.56 -13.75 -3.75
CA GLY A 504 5.56 -13.62 -2.71
C GLY A 504 4.57 -14.76 -2.66
N ILE A 505 3.45 -14.51 -1.99
CA ILE A 505 2.34 -15.45 -1.82
C ILE A 505 1.08 -14.81 -2.40
N VAL A 506 0.33 -15.57 -3.17
CA VAL A 506 -1.02 -15.21 -3.60
C VAL A 506 -2.03 -16.02 -2.78
N ILE A 507 -2.94 -15.33 -2.11
CA ILE A 507 -4.10 -15.92 -1.44
C ILE A 507 -5.28 -15.79 -2.40
N PRO A 508 -5.84 -16.91 -2.93
CA PRO A 508 -6.93 -16.84 -3.89
C PRO A 508 -8.24 -16.35 -3.25
N SER A 509 -9.23 -16.08 -4.10
CA SER A 509 -10.60 -15.68 -3.71
C SER A 509 -11.66 -16.69 -4.20
N GLY A 510 -11.26 -17.94 -4.48
CA GLY A 510 -12.13 -18.99 -4.99
C GLY A 510 -12.87 -19.79 -3.91
N GLN A 511 -13.33 -21.00 -4.25
CA GLN A 511 -14.13 -21.84 -3.36
C GLN A 511 -13.43 -22.16 -2.02
N SER A 512 -12.13 -22.43 -2.04
CA SER A 512 -11.36 -22.72 -0.83
C SER A 512 -11.30 -21.56 0.16
N HIS A 513 -11.31 -20.32 -0.34
CA HIS A 513 -11.45 -19.14 0.51
C HIS A 513 -12.79 -19.15 1.24
N LEU A 514 -13.88 -19.49 0.54
CA LEU A 514 -15.23 -19.60 1.13
C LEU A 514 -15.31 -20.75 2.14
N ASP A 515 -14.66 -21.87 1.87
CA ASP A 515 -14.63 -23.02 2.76
C ASP A 515 -13.89 -22.71 4.07
N GLU A 516 -12.73 -22.04 3.99
CA GLU A 516 -12.00 -21.58 5.19
C GLU A 516 -12.79 -20.51 5.96
N LEU A 517 -13.49 -19.61 5.27
CA LEU A 517 -14.35 -18.62 5.91
C LEU A 517 -15.51 -19.29 6.67
N ALA A 518 -16.16 -20.28 6.07
CA ALA A 518 -17.21 -21.06 6.72
C ALA A 518 -16.68 -21.78 7.98
N LYS A 519 -15.46 -22.33 7.95
CA LYS A 519 -14.82 -22.92 9.14
C LYS A 519 -14.54 -21.87 10.23
N ALA A 520 -14.18 -20.65 9.85
CA ALA A 520 -14.03 -19.54 10.80
C ALA A 520 -15.38 -19.17 11.45
N GLU A 521 -16.47 -19.10 10.68
CA GLU A 521 -17.82 -18.83 11.20
C GLU A 521 -18.33 -19.92 12.15
N VAL A 522 -18.08 -21.20 11.82
CA VAL A 522 -18.39 -22.33 12.70
C VAL A 522 -17.60 -22.25 14.00
N SER A 523 -16.30 -21.95 13.91
CA SER A 523 -15.43 -21.78 15.09
C SER A 523 -15.88 -20.61 15.96
N TRP A 524 -16.29 -19.50 15.33
CA TRP A 524 -16.87 -18.33 16.02
C TRP A 524 -18.14 -18.69 16.76
N SER A 525 -19.07 -19.41 16.11
CA SER A 525 -20.33 -19.83 16.72
C SER A 525 -20.10 -20.75 17.92
N ALA A 526 -19.17 -21.71 17.81
CA ALA A 526 -18.78 -22.57 18.92
C ALA A 526 -18.15 -21.77 20.08
N LEU A 527 -17.31 -20.79 19.75
CA LEU A 527 -16.67 -19.92 20.73
C LEU A 527 -17.68 -19.06 21.49
N MET A 528 -18.60 -18.37 20.80
CA MET A 528 -19.62 -17.54 21.45
C MET A 528 -20.54 -18.39 22.35
N ASN A 529 -20.95 -19.58 21.89
CA ASN A 529 -21.74 -20.52 22.69
C ASN A 529 -21.02 -20.98 23.96
N THR A 530 -19.70 -21.18 23.88
CA THR A 530 -18.89 -21.59 25.03
C THR A 530 -18.70 -20.42 25.99
N LEU A 531 -18.37 -19.22 25.49
CA LEU A 531 -18.24 -18.01 26.30
C LEU A 531 -19.53 -17.64 27.04
N ALA A 532 -20.69 -17.83 26.42
CA ALA A 532 -22.00 -17.62 27.06
C ALA A 532 -22.22 -18.51 28.30
N ARG A 533 -21.52 -19.64 28.41
CA ARG A 533 -21.54 -20.56 29.57
C ARG A 533 -20.42 -20.27 30.57
N GLY A 534 -19.64 -19.21 30.35
CA GLY A 534 -18.48 -18.81 31.15
C GLY A 534 -17.14 -19.15 30.48
N PRO A 535 -16.07 -18.37 30.74
CA PRO A 535 -14.76 -18.59 30.14
C PRO A 535 -14.14 -19.90 30.66
N LYS A 536 -13.91 -20.85 29.75
CA LYS A 536 -13.27 -22.15 30.01
C LYS A 536 -12.02 -22.30 29.16
N VAL A 537 -11.17 -23.27 29.51
CA VAL A 537 -9.98 -23.63 28.71
C VAL A 537 -10.36 -24.00 27.27
N GLU A 538 -11.53 -24.62 27.08
CA GLU A 538 -12.13 -24.94 25.78
C GLU A 538 -12.31 -23.71 24.88
N CYS A 539 -12.53 -22.52 25.44
CA CYS A 539 -12.64 -21.29 24.66
C CYS A 539 -11.33 -20.97 23.93
N LEU A 540 -10.17 -21.24 24.53
CA LEU A 540 -8.87 -20.97 23.90
C LEU A 540 -8.68 -21.86 22.66
N GLU A 541 -9.14 -23.10 22.73
CA GLU A 541 -9.08 -24.03 21.61
C GLU A 541 -9.96 -23.54 20.44
N HIS A 542 -11.22 -23.14 20.70
CA HIS A 542 -12.09 -22.58 19.67
C HIS A 542 -11.58 -21.25 19.12
N LEU A 543 -10.97 -20.42 19.97
CA LEU A 543 -10.35 -19.16 19.59
C LEU A 543 -9.15 -19.36 18.66
N MET A 544 -8.26 -20.30 18.98
CA MET A 544 -7.12 -20.64 18.13
C MET A 544 -7.59 -21.19 16.77
N ARG A 545 -8.62 -22.04 16.75
CA ARG A 545 -9.22 -22.53 15.48
C ARG A 545 -9.83 -21.41 14.66
N PHE A 546 -10.57 -20.51 15.31
CA PHE A 546 -11.10 -19.31 14.66
C PHE A 546 -9.97 -18.50 14.02
N LEU A 547 -8.90 -18.20 14.77
CA LEU A 547 -7.78 -17.42 14.25
C LEU A 547 -7.10 -18.12 13.07
N TYR A 548 -6.87 -19.43 13.17
CA TYR A 548 -6.30 -20.22 12.08
C TYR A 548 -7.11 -20.10 10.78
N HIS A 549 -8.41 -20.35 10.85
CA HIS A 549 -9.30 -20.29 9.68
C HIS A 549 -9.52 -18.85 9.19
N TRP A 550 -9.57 -17.87 10.09
CA TRP A 550 -9.63 -16.45 9.74
C TRP A 550 -8.40 -16.02 8.95
N MET A 551 -7.21 -16.42 9.40
CA MET A 551 -5.96 -16.08 8.72
C MET A 551 -5.89 -16.76 7.36
N ARG A 552 -6.21 -18.05 7.26
CA ARG A 552 -6.21 -18.78 5.99
C ARG A 552 -7.24 -18.26 4.99
N SER A 553 -8.44 -17.91 5.44
CA SER A 553 -9.44 -17.29 4.57
C SER A 553 -9.04 -15.86 4.21
N CYS A 554 -8.45 -15.11 5.12
CA CYS A 554 -8.13 -13.70 4.96
C CYS A 554 -9.36 -12.93 4.44
N PRO A 555 -10.47 -12.87 5.21
CA PRO A 555 -11.79 -12.48 4.72
C PRO A 555 -11.94 -11.03 4.26
N LEU A 556 -11.04 -10.13 4.65
CA LEU A 556 -11.16 -8.71 4.34
C LEU A 556 -10.23 -8.28 3.20
N THR A 557 -10.66 -7.31 2.39
CA THR A 557 -9.88 -6.74 1.29
C THR A 557 -8.62 -6.01 1.72
N ALA A 558 -8.59 -5.49 2.95
CA ALA A 558 -7.41 -4.91 3.58
C ALA A 558 -7.42 -5.21 5.08
N GLN A 559 -6.24 -5.15 5.72
CA GLN A 559 -6.07 -5.31 7.18
C GLN A 559 -6.70 -6.57 7.80
N SER A 560 -6.97 -7.62 7.01
CA SER A 560 -7.64 -8.83 7.51
C SER A 560 -6.88 -9.48 8.66
N HIS A 561 -5.54 -9.54 8.56
CA HIS A 561 -4.68 -10.06 9.62
C HIS A 561 -4.79 -9.22 10.91
N THR A 562 -4.80 -7.89 10.80
CA THR A 562 -4.94 -6.97 11.93
C THR A 562 -6.30 -7.15 12.62
N VAL A 563 -7.39 -7.22 11.84
CA VAL A 563 -8.73 -7.47 12.39
C VAL A 563 -8.81 -8.83 13.09
N GLY A 564 -8.26 -9.88 12.50
CA GLY A 564 -8.21 -11.21 13.12
C GLY A 564 -7.48 -11.21 14.46
N MET A 565 -6.35 -10.50 14.55
CA MET A 565 -5.59 -10.36 15.80
C MET A 565 -6.30 -9.48 16.84
N ILE A 566 -7.02 -8.43 16.42
CA ILE A 566 -7.86 -7.63 17.33
C ILE A 566 -8.94 -8.51 17.95
N ILE A 567 -9.64 -9.31 17.13
CA ILE A 567 -10.68 -10.22 17.60
C ILE A 567 -10.09 -11.25 18.58
N PHE A 568 -8.96 -11.84 18.21
CA PHE A 568 -8.23 -12.79 19.06
C PHE A 568 -7.88 -12.19 20.41
N HIS A 569 -7.27 -10.99 20.42
CA HIS A 569 -6.87 -10.33 21.65
C HIS A 569 -8.07 -9.89 22.49
N ALA A 570 -9.15 -9.37 21.88
CA ALA A 570 -10.36 -9.01 22.60
C ALA A 570 -10.94 -10.20 23.38
N ILE A 571 -10.98 -11.39 22.78
CA ILE A 571 -11.48 -12.58 23.46
C ILE A 571 -10.51 -13.04 24.56
N ILE A 572 -9.20 -12.94 24.37
CA ILE A 572 -8.23 -13.20 25.45
C ILE A 572 -8.48 -12.24 26.62
N VAL A 573 -8.69 -10.96 26.35
CA VAL A 573 -9.02 -9.95 27.37
C VAL A 573 -10.31 -10.33 28.12
N VAL A 574 -11.33 -10.82 27.42
CA VAL A 574 -12.57 -11.30 28.05
C VAL A 574 -12.33 -12.53 28.94
N ILE A 575 -11.52 -13.49 28.47
CA ILE A 575 -11.22 -14.74 29.20
C ILE A 575 -10.37 -14.46 30.44
N LEU A 576 -9.31 -13.66 30.30
CA LEU A 576 -8.32 -13.40 31.36
C LEU A 576 -8.68 -12.22 32.26
N LYS A 577 -9.60 -11.34 31.83
CA LYS A 577 -9.98 -10.09 32.50
C LYS A 577 -8.81 -9.14 32.74
N ARG A 578 -7.76 -9.22 31.92
CA ARG A 578 -6.54 -8.40 31.98
C ARG A 578 -6.07 -8.06 30.56
N ALA A 579 -5.32 -6.98 30.42
CA ALA A 579 -4.63 -6.65 29.18
C ALA A 579 -3.60 -7.74 28.84
N ALA A 580 -3.64 -8.25 27.61
CA ALA A 580 -2.85 -9.43 27.25
C ALA A 580 -1.50 -9.09 26.62
N PHE A 581 -0.70 -10.15 26.62
CA PHE A 581 0.68 -10.45 26.21
C PHE A 581 1.30 -9.68 25.03
N ASP A 582 2.61 -9.84 24.88
CA ASP A 582 3.30 -9.58 23.63
C ASP A 582 2.84 -10.59 22.56
N LEU A 583 1.98 -10.13 21.65
CA LEU A 583 1.50 -10.92 20.52
C LEU A 583 2.46 -10.79 19.34
N PRO A 584 2.66 -11.87 18.56
CA PRO A 584 3.43 -11.79 17.33
C PRO A 584 2.77 -10.82 16.34
N PRO A 585 3.55 -10.22 15.42
CA PRO A 585 3.01 -9.31 14.43
C PRO A 585 1.88 -9.95 13.62
N PRO A 586 0.73 -9.28 13.42
CA PRO A 586 -0.44 -9.90 12.78
C PRO A 586 -0.18 -10.52 11.40
N ILE A 587 0.63 -9.84 10.56
CA ILE A 587 0.98 -10.36 9.24
C ILE A 587 1.84 -11.64 9.32
N HIS A 588 2.65 -11.82 10.37
CA HIS A 588 3.39 -13.07 10.56
C HIS A 588 2.45 -14.22 10.89
N VAL A 589 1.46 -13.98 11.77
CA VAL A 589 0.45 -14.99 12.11
C VAL A 589 -0.32 -15.43 10.88
N LEU A 590 -0.60 -14.50 9.95
CA LEU A 590 -1.16 -14.83 8.64
C LEU A 590 -0.28 -15.80 7.87
N ILE A 591 1.03 -15.50 7.72
CA ILE A 591 1.95 -16.38 6.99
C ILE A 591 2.08 -17.75 7.66
N GLU A 592 2.22 -17.79 8.99
CA GLU A 592 2.32 -19.05 9.74
C GLU A 592 1.06 -19.91 9.56
N ALA A 593 -0.14 -19.31 9.54
CA ALA A 593 -1.38 -20.03 9.31
C ALA A 593 -1.48 -20.59 7.88
N ILE A 594 -0.95 -19.86 6.88
CA ILE A 594 -0.89 -20.31 5.48
C ILE A 594 0.10 -21.46 5.31
N LEU A 595 1.26 -21.39 5.98
CA LEU A 595 2.33 -22.38 5.87
C LEU A 595 2.08 -23.66 6.67
N ALA A 596 1.31 -23.59 7.76
CA ALA A 596 1.03 -24.74 8.60
C ALA A 596 0.22 -25.82 7.85
N ASN A 597 0.65 -27.07 7.97
CA ASN A 597 -0.02 -28.21 7.33
C ASN A 597 -1.41 -28.43 7.92
N ASP A 598 -1.58 -28.20 9.22
CA ASP A 598 -2.84 -28.34 9.93
C ASP A 598 -2.97 -27.38 11.12
N PHE A 599 -4.11 -27.45 11.80
CA PHE A 599 -4.38 -26.65 12.98
C PHE A 599 -3.45 -26.95 14.17
N PRO A 600 -3.17 -28.23 14.54
CA PRO A 600 -2.20 -28.57 15.58
C PRO A 600 -0.83 -27.90 15.39
N GLU A 601 -0.25 -27.97 14.17
CA GLU A 601 1.03 -27.34 13.87
C GLU A 601 0.97 -25.81 14.05
N PHE A 602 -0.05 -25.16 13.49
CA PHE A 602 -0.25 -23.72 13.67
C PHE A 602 -0.34 -23.33 15.15
N LYS A 603 -1.10 -24.10 15.94
CA LYS A 603 -1.30 -23.86 17.37
C LYS A 603 0.02 -23.95 18.13
N GLU A 604 0.85 -24.95 17.84
CA GLU A 604 2.17 -25.12 18.45
C GLU A 604 3.08 -23.91 18.13
N THR A 605 3.18 -23.55 16.85
CA THR A 605 3.97 -22.42 16.38
C THR A 605 3.52 -21.10 17.03
N LEU A 606 2.23 -20.80 16.99
CA LEU A 606 1.69 -19.58 17.60
C LEU A 606 1.93 -19.54 19.11
N THR A 607 1.76 -20.67 19.80
CA THR A 607 2.01 -20.76 21.25
C THR A 607 3.47 -20.49 21.59
N SER A 608 4.42 -20.97 20.76
CA SER A 608 5.85 -20.70 20.95
C SER A 608 6.22 -19.21 20.80
N HIS A 609 5.46 -18.47 20.00
CA HIS A 609 5.69 -17.05 19.73
C HIS A 609 5.05 -16.11 20.77
N MET A 610 4.04 -16.58 21.51
CA MET A 610 3.41 -15.79 22.57
C MET A 610 4.32 -15.74 23.81
N LYS A 611 4.81 -14.55 24.17
CA LYS A 611 5.61 -14.36 25.38
C LYS A 611 4.69 -13.96 26.54
N ALA A 612 4.80 -14.67 27.65
CA ALA A 612 4.00 -14.38 28.85
C ALA A 612 4.53 -13.14 29.59
N SER A 613 4.23 -11.95 29.08
CA SER A 613 4.32 -10.68 29.82
C SER A 613 2.89 -10.20 30.11
N LEU A 614 2.44 -10.37 31.35
CA LEU A 614 1.11 -9.89 31.75
C LEU A 614 1.16 -8.38 31.97
N ILE A 615 0.30 -7.64 31.30
CA ILE A 615 0.02 -6.24 31.63
C ILE A 615 -1.05 -6.26 32.72
N ASP A 616 -0.68 -5.88 33.95
CA ASP A 616 -1.53 -6.01 35.15
C ASP A 616 -2.64 -4.94 35.25
N GLU A 617 -3.18 -4.49 34.10
CA GLU A 617 -4.30 -3.56 34.06
C GLU A 617 -5.65 -4.30 34.15
N HIS A 618 -6.41 -4.00 35.20
CA HIS A 618 -7.79 -4.44 35.35
C HIS A 618 -8.71 -3.66 34.39
N ILE A 619 -9.10 -4.31 33.30
CA ILE A 619 -9.96 -3.71 32.24
C ILE A 619 -11.42 -3.52 32.69
N THR A 620 -11.79 -4.01 33.88
CA THR A 620 -13.17 -3.94 34.41
C THR A 620 -13.61 -2.55 34.87
N GLU A 621 -12.68 -1.61 35.09
CA GLU A 621 -12.97 -0.26 35.60
C GLU A 621 -12.87 0.84 34.51
N ILE A 622 -12.74 0.44 33.24
CA ILE A 622 -12.57 1.36 32.14
C ILE A 622 -13.94 1.93 31.70
N PRO A 623 -14.05 3.23 31.38
CA PRO A 623 -15.28 3.83 30.87
C PRO A 623 -15.81 3.12 29.61
N SER A 624 -17.12 3.03 29.45
CA SER A 624 -17.74 2.44 28.26
C SER A 624 -17.38 3.24 27.00
N ILE A 625 -16.84 2.56 25.98
CA ILE A 625 -16.60 3.18 24.67
C ILE A 625 -17.93 3.47 24.00
N ARG A 626 -18.88 2.54 24.12
CA ARG A 626 -20.22 2.66 23.53
C ARG A 626 -20.95 3.92 24.00
N GLU A 627 -20.89 4.23 25.29
CA GLU A 627 -21.56 5.39 25.87
C GLU A 627 -20.81 6.71 25.60
N ASN A 628 -19.47 6.67 25.67
CA ASN A 628 -18.67 7.90 25.60
C ASN A 628 -18.28 8.29 24.18
N LEU A 629 -18.15 7.34 23.26
CA LEU A 629 -17.68 7.53 21.87
C LEU A 629 -18.59 6.80 20.85
N PRO A 630 -19.90 7.10 20.85
CA PRO A 630 -20.90 6.32 20.14
C PRO A 630 -20.87 6.45 18.61
N ASN A 631 -20.10 7.39 18.04
CA ASN A 631 -20.10 7.71 16.60
C ASN A 631 -18.73 8.17 16.08
N PHE A 632 -18.54 8.21 14.77
CA PHE A 632 -17.28 8.62 14.14
C PHE A 632 -16.76 10.01 14.60
N PRO A 633 -17.58 11.09 14.62
CA PRO A 633 -17.14 12.40 15.13
C PRO A 633 -16.59 12.37 16.56
N SER A 634 -17.28 11.67 17.47
CA SER A 634 -16.82 11.53 18.87
C SER A 634 -15.51 10.74 18.98
N ARG A 635 -15.33 9.68 18.18
CA ARG A 635 -14.09 8.90 18.13
C ARG A 635 -12.92 9.70 17.57
N ILE A 636 -13.15 10.48 16.51
CA ILE A 636 -12.16 11.43 15.97
C ILE A 636 -11.81 12.50 17.02
N ALA A 637 -12.81 13.08 17.68
CA ALA A 637 -12.60 14.07 18.75
C ALA A 637 -11.74 13.51 19.89
N ALA A 638 -11.92 12.24 20.26
CA ALA A 638 -11.05 11.56 21.24
C ALA A 638 -9.60 11.51 20.76
N LEU A 639 -9.35 11.08 19.53
CA LEU A 639 -7.99 10.96 18.97
C LEU A 639 -7.28 12.32 18.89
N ILE A 640 -7.99 13.39 18.52
CA ILE A 640 -7.45 14.76 18.42
C ILE A 640 -6.96 15.30 19.77
N ILE A 641 -7.66 14.99 20.88
CA ILE A 641 -7.29 15.49 22.22
C ILE A 641 -5.86 15.13 22.61
N ASP A 642 -5.38 13.97 22.18
CA ASP A 642 -4.03 13.51 22.54
C ASP A 642 -2.96 14.04 21.57
N ASP A 643 -3.33 14.32 20.31
CA ASP A 643 -2.41 14.87 19.31
C ASP A 643 -1.96 16.31 19.70
N ALA A 644 -2.83 17.10 20.31
CA ALA A 644 -2.53 18.47 20.77
C ALA A 644 -1.50 18.56 21.90
N LYS A 645 -1.34 17.51 22.73
CA LYS A 645 -0.39 17.53 23.86
C LYS A 645 1.08 17.41 23.47
N LYS A 646 1.36 16.87 22.27
CA LYS A 646 2.74 16.74 21.77
C LYS A 646 3.25 18.00 21.07
N GLU A 647 2.36 18.90 20.66
CA GLU A 647 2.70 20.18 20.04
C GLU A 647 3.07 21.24 21.08
N GLU A 648 2.52 21.20 22.30
CA GLU A 648 2.88 22.12 23.40
C GLU A 648 4.17 21.72 24.16
N SER A 649 4.71 20.52 23.92
CA SER A 649 5.92 20.00 24.60
C SER A 649 7.19 20.02 23.74
N LYS A 650 7.17 20.70 22.59
CA LYS A 650 8.32 21.02 21.75
C LYS A 650 8.43 22.53 21.64
#